data_AF-A0A2S7XRK1-F1
#
_entry.id   AF-A0A2S7XRK1-F1
#
_cell.length_a   1.000
_cell.length_b   1.000
_cell.length_c   1.000
_cell.angle_alpha   90.00
_cell.angle_beta   90.00
_cell.angle_gamma   90.00
#
_symmetry.space_group_name_H-M   'P 1'
#
loop_
_entity.id
_entity.type
_entity.pdbx_description
1 polymer ?
#
loop_
_entity_poly.entity_id
_entity_poly.type
_entity_poly.pdbx_seq_one_letter_code
_entity_poly.pdbx_strand_id
1 'polypeptide(L)'
;MSEVTVKQLALTVGIPVERLLTQLSEAGISANGADATLTEQEKLKLLSYLRRSHGKDDDDSGAAPSQVTIKRKSVSELRQTPAAAPRSTAGVRPAPPARGGKTVSVEVRRKRTYVKREGDATSQPAAATPTAPPSTRRQVERPPRRERAPAAPVYDEVRRRTELQALRAEQEARRLADQEDEELRSREEAVRRRVTDEARKIEDEARRQAEEAARIEAERLAVIAQAEAEAAAAQQALIDAATPAIADEPVETLAVEIIPPVVAPRPKTPSTAPARRPPAAGAPAGATPARRAEAAKPAKKGVKKTAEVEEKEKDRAAKKAPRKDSIRVRELIVTPRAADYEEVESGVGNNRGLRRRKKTKPELQDKHVFQKPTAPVVREVEIPELISVGELANRMSIKVSVVIKELFKQGMMVTINQALDRDTATLVVEELGHTAVLTDLRDAEGTLLDEVQEQEDQAEAVPRPPVVTIMGHVDHGKTSLLDYIRRTRVASGEAGGITQHIGAYHVETAKGTVSFLDTPGHAAFSAMRARGAKVTDIVILVVAADDGVMPQTIEAIQHAHAAKAPLIVALNKMDKPNVNPDKVMQELSQHNVLVEEWGGDTMLVRVSAKSGLGIDDLLDAILLQAEVLELKAPVAGPARGAIVESSLDKGRGPVATVLVQTGTLRRGDIIVSGGEYGRVRAMFNEAGAPVESAGPSIPVQVLGLSGAPKAGDDVMTVSDERRAREVAEFRSARSRQNRFDEQRGVSLDQLFSQLKDGEQKSVNLILKADVQGSLEALKDSLLKLANDEVKLSIVASGVGGLTESDANLAVTSSAILLGFNVRADAAARRVIEEKGLDLRYYSIIYELIDDVKKAISGLLSPIVTEDIIGLAQVRDVFRSSKYGAIAGCLVTEGAIRRNSPIRVLRNNVVIYEGVLESLRRLKDDVGEVKAGIECGIGVKNYNDVQPGDQIEVFERTERARVL
;
A
#
# COMPACT_ATOMS: atom_id res chain seq x y z
N MET A 1 -4.27 -8.43 58.15
CA MET A 1 -5.06 -8.71 59.37
C MET A 1 -6.53 -8.41 59.12
N SER A 2 -7.17 -9.20 58.26
CA SER A 2 -8.63 -9.21 58.11
C SER A 2 -9.05 -10.64 57.81
N GLU A 3 -9.71 -11.26 58.77
CA GLU A 3 -10.35 -12.57 58.56
C GLU A 3 -11.45 -12.44 57.51
N VAL A 4 -11.63 -13.50 56.73
CA VAL A 4 -12.60 -13.54 55.61
C VAL A 4 -13.29 -14.89 55.69
N THR A 5 -14.62 -14.92 55.59
CA THR A 5 -15.38 -16.17 55.69
C THR A 5 -15.25 -17.01 54.42
N VAL A 6 -15.41 -18.34 54.54
CA VAL A 6 -15.38 -19.26 53.38
C VAL A 6 -16.33 -18.79 52.27
N LYS A 7 -17.54 -18.35 52.63
CA LYS A 7 -18.56 -17.80 51.71
C LYS A 7 -18.13 -16.52 50.99
N GLN A 8 -17.43 -15.61 51.66
CA GLN A 8 -16.86 -14.41 51.03
C GLN A 8 -15.70 -14.77 50.09
N LEU A 9 -14.85 -15.72 50.48
CA LEU A 9 -13.76 -16.22 49.64
C LEU A 9 -14.31 -16.92 48.39
N ALA A 10 -15.33 -17.76 48.54
CA ALA A 10 -16.02 -18.45 47.45
C ALA A 10 -16.61 -17.48 46.42
N LEU A 11 -17.31 -16.43 46.89
CA LEU A 11 -17.84 -15.36 46.02
C LEU A 11 -16.74 -14.57 45.32
N THR A 12 -15.59 -14.35 45.97
CA THR A 12 -14.45 -13.61 45.39
C THR A 12 -13.71 -14.43 44.32
N VAL A 13 -13.66 -15.76 44.47
CA VAL A 13 -12.99 -16.68 43.53
C VAL A 13 -13.97 -17.22 42.44
N GLY A 14 -15.28 -17.06 42.62
CA GLY A 14 -16.31 -17.47 41.66
C GLY A 14 -16.65 -18.97 41.69
N ILE A 15 -16.37 -19.65 42.81
CA ILE A 15 -16.56 -21.10 43.00
C ILE A 15 -17.72 -21.34 43.99
N PRO A 16 -18.62 -22.32 43.77
CA PRO A 16 -19.66 -22.65 44.74
C PRO A 16 -19.08 -23.10 46.08
N VAL A 17 -19.69 -22.67 47.18
CA VAL A 17 -19.14 -22.80 48.55
C VAL A 17 -18.81 -24.25 48.92
N GLU A 18 -19.63 -25.20 48.50
CA GLU A 18 -19.43 -26.65 48.71
C GLU A 18 -18.11 -27.15 48.12
N ARG A 19 -17.77 -26.71 46.89
CA ARG A 19 -16.52 -27.08 46.20
C ARG A 19 -15.29 -26.38 46.79
N LEU A 20 -15.48 -25.22 47.42
CA LEU A 20 -14.41 -24.59 48.20
C LEU A 20 -14.18 -25.32 49.53
N LEU A 21 -15.25 -25.82 50.17
CA LEU A 21 -15.16 -26.60 51.40
C LEU A 21 -14.47 -27.96 51.19
N THR A 22 -14.73 -28.66 50.08
CA THR A 22 -13.97 -29.88 49.75
C THR A 22 -12.49 -29.57 49.55
N GLN A 23 -12.16 -28.54 48.75
CA GLN A 23 -10.76 -28.13 48.51
C GLN A 23 -10.03 -27.68 49.80
N LEU A 24 -10.73 -27.07 50.76
CA LEU A 24 -10.18 -26.76 52.08
C LEU A 24 -9.88 -28.05 52.87
N SER A 25 -10.79 -29.03 52.88
CA SER A 25 -10.56 -30.31 53.55
C SER A 25 -9.43 -31.12 52.91
N GLU A 26 -9.32 -31.12 51.57
CA GLU A 26 -8.26 -31.76 50.80
C GLU A 26 -6.88 -31.10 51.05
N ALA A 27 -6.87 -29.78 51.27
CA ALA A 27 -5.70 -29.02 51.71
C ALA A 27 -5.39 -29.17 53.23
N GLY A 28 -6.12 -30.01 53.96
CA GLY A 28 -5.91 -30.26 55.39
C GLY A 28 -6.40 -29.15 56.32
N ILE A 29 -7.40 -28.37 55.91
CA ILE A 29 -7.97 -27.24 56.67
C ILE A 29 -9.42 -27.57 57.06
N SER A 30 -9.65 -27.79 58.36
CA SER A 30 -10.96 -28.17 58.91
C SER A 30 -11.91 -26.97 59.06
N ALA A 31 -12.41 -26.44 57.93
CA ALA A 31 -13.36 -25.35 57.90
C ALA A 31 -14.82 -25.86 58.01
N ASN A 32 -15.41 -25.75 59.21
CA ASN A 32 -16.75 -26.27 59.49
C ASN A 32 -17.88 -25.34 58.96
N GLY A 33 -18.07 -25.34 57.64
CA GLY A 33 -19.22 -24.71 56.99
C GLY A 33 -18.96 -23.31 56.40
N ALA A 34 -20.00 -22.75 55.76
CA ALA A 34 -19.90 -21.59 54.89
C ALA A 34 -19.43 -20.29 55.58
N ASP A 35 -19.79 -20.10 56.85
CA ASP A 35 -19.53 -18.86 57.57
C ASP A 35 -18.30 -18.94 58.51
N ALA A 36 -17.54 -20.05 58.47
CA ALA A 36 -16.25 -20.17 59.15
C ALA A 36 -15.24 -19.13 58.63
N THR A 37 -14.43 -18.54 59.51
CA THR A 37 -13.36 -17.59 59.15
C THR A 37 -12.07 -18.31 58.76
N LEU A 38 -11.40 -17.82 57.70
CA LEU A 38 -10.09 -18.31 57.28
C LEU A 38 -9.00 -17.29 57.58
N THR A 39 -7.93 -17.74 58.23
CA THR A 39 -6.71 -16.96 58.48
C THR A 39 -5.88 -16.77 57.21
N GLU A 40 -4.90 -15.87 57.25
CA GLU A 40 -3.97 -15.64 56.14
C GLU A 40 -3.03 -16.85 55.91
N GLN A 41 -2.72 -17.63 56.95
CA GLN A 41 -1.91 -18.86 56.83
C GLN A 41 -2.65 -20.01 56.15
N GLU A 42 -3.94 -20.20 56.46
CA GLU A 42 -4.77 -21.24 55.82
C GLU A 42 -5.02 -20.94 54.34
N LYS A 43 -5.22 -19.66 53.99
CA LYS A 43 -5.30 -19.22 52.58
C LYS A 43 -4.02 -19.55 51.81
N LEU A 44 -2.85 -19.38 52.43
CA LEU A 44 -1.57 -19.76 51.82
C LEU A 44 -1.41 -21.29 51.69
N LYS A 45 -1.86 -22.07 52.68
CA LYS A 45 -1.90 -23.55 52.58
C LYS A 45 -2.78 -24.01 51.41
N LEU A 46 -4.02 -23.52 51.33
CA LEU A 46 -4.93 -23.82 50.21
C LEU A 46 -4.31 -23.45 48.85
N LEU A 47 -3.68 -22.28 48.74
CA LEU A 47 -3.02 -21.84 47.50
C LEU A 47 -1.83 -22.73 47.13
N SER A 48 -1.06 -23.21 48.12
CA SER A 48 0.02 -24.18 47.89
C SER A 48 -0.47 -25.56 47.45
N TYR A 49 -1.60 -26.02 48.01
CA TYR A 49 -2.27 -27.26 47.60
C TYR A 49 -2.76 -27.16 46.15
N LEU A 50 -3.49 -26.09 45.82
CA LEU A 50 -4.02 -25.86 44.47
C LEU A 50 -2.91 -25.70 43.41
N ARG A 51 -1.74 -25.17 43.76
CA ARG A 51 -0.57 -25.14 42.85
C ARG A 51 -0.05 -26.54 42.53
N ARG A 52 0.06 -27.42 43.54
CA ARG A 52 0.47 -28.82 43.35
C ARG A 52 -0.56 -29.62 42.56
N SER A 53 -1.86 -29.48 42.87
CA SER A 53 -2.92 -30.19 42.15
C SER A 53 -3.08 -29.77 40.68
N HIS A 54 -2.59 -28.57 40.33
CA HIS A 54 -2.55 -28.08 38.94
C HIS A 54 -1.20 -28.28 38.24
N GLY A 55 -0.35 -29.18 38.75
CA GLY A 55 0.76 -29.75 37.97
C GLY A 55 1.84 -28.75 37.56
N LYS A 56 2.14 -27.77 38.43
CA LYS A 56 3.32 -26.92 38.27
C LYS A 56 4.30 -27.13 39.42
N ASP A 57 5.25 -28.03 39.17
CA ASP A 57 6.46 -28.17 39.97
C ASP A 57 7.41 -27.00 39.68
N ASP A 58 8.02 -26.47 40.74
CA ASP A 58 9.16 -25.55 40.72
C ASP A 58 10.00 -25.91 41.96
N ASP A 59 11.24 -26.35 41.77
CA ASP A 59 12.21 -26.57 42.86
C ASP A 59 12.69 -25.22 43.40
N ASP A 60 12.33 -24.86 44.64
CA ASP A 60 13.22 -24.09 45.52
C ASP A 60 12.89 -24.34 47.01
N SER A 61 13.94 -24.36 47.83
CA SER A 61 13.88 -24.79 49.23
C SER A 61 13.94 -23.63 50.23
N GLY A 62 12.77 -23.19 50.68
CA GLY A 62 12.60 -22.70 52.06
C GLY A 62 13.36 -21.43 52.49
N ALA A 63 13.39 -20.37 51.67
CA ALA A 63 13.87 -19.05 52.09
C ALA A 63 12.78 -17.96 52.01
N ALA A 64 12.66 -17.12 53.04
CA ALA A 64 11.71 -16.01 53.07
C ALA A 64 12.33 -14.71 52.49
N PRO A 65 11.73 -14.07 51.47
CA PRO A 65 12.34 -12.93 50.80
C PRO A 65 12.26 -11.63 51.60
N SER A 66 13.39 -10.93 51.70
CA SER A 66 13.63 -9.78 52.58
C SER A 66 13.23 -8.40 52.01
N GLN A 67 12.19 -8.34 51.15
CA GLN A 67 11.72 -7.07 50.55
C GLN A 67 10.19 -6.90 50.64
N VAL A 68 9.76 -5.69 51.05
CA VAL A 68 8.34 -5.32 51.15
C VAL A 68 8.07 -4.08 50.30
N THR A 69 7.31 -4.24 49.21
CA THR A 69 6.90 -3.12 48.33
C THR A 69 5.42 -2.77 48.54
N ILE A 70 5.15 -1.68 49.25
CA ILE A 70 3.77 -1.22 49.52
C ILE A 70 3.28 -0.33 48.38
N LYS A 71 2.15 -0.70 47.76
CA LYS A 71 1.39 0.15 46.81
C LYS A 71 0.24 0.83 47.56
N ARG A 72 0.23 2.15 47.65
CA ARG A 72 -0.89 2.93 48.22
C ARG A 72 -1.68 3.60 47.09
N LYS A 73 -2.99 3.34 47.00
CA LYS A 73 -3.88 4.13 46.12
C LYS A 73 -4.20 5.47 46.78
N SER A 74 -4.31 6.52 45.97
CA SER A 74 -4.90 7.80 46.33
C SER A 74 -5.72 8.30 45.13
N VAL A 75 -7.01 8.56 45.34
CA VAL A 75 -7.89 9.16 44.33
C VAL A 75 -7.93 10.66 44.59
N SER A 76 -7.81 11.46 43.53
CA SER A 76 -7.97 12.91 43.58
C SER A 76 -8.96 13.36 42.52
N GLU A 77 -9.98 14.11 42.92
CA GLU A 77 -10.96 14.71 42.02
C GLU A 77 -10.42 16.04 41.46
N LEU A 78 -10.38 16.17 40.14
CA LEU A 78 -10.03 17.43 39.50
C LEU A 78 -11.31 18.16 39.09
N ARG A 79 -11.58 19.31 39.73
CA ARG A 79 -12.60 20.26 39.28
C ARG A 79 -11.98 21.21 38.27
N GLN A 80 -12.37 21.09 37.01
CA GLN A 80 -11.89 21.95 35.94
C GLN A 80 -12.59 23.32 36.01
N THR A 81 -11.86 24.34 36.43
CA THR A 81 -12.28 25.74 36.25
C THR A 81 -11.95 26.22 34.83
N PRO A 82 -12.79 27.06 34.21
CA PRO A 82 -12.47 27.67 32.93
C PRO A 82 -11.30 28.66 33.10
N ALA A 83 -10.29 28.57 32.22
CA ALA A 83 -9.15 29.47 32.24
C ALA A 83 -9.54 30.88 31.74
N ALA A 84 -8.91 31.92 32.30
CA ALA A 84 -9.16 33.30 31.92
C ALA A 84 -8.47 33.66 30.60
N ALA A 85 -9.17 34.39 29.73
CA ALA A 85 -8.61 34.97 28.53
C ALA A 85 -7.76 36.23 28.84
N PRO A 86 -6.73 36.53 28.04
CA PRO A 86 -6.00 37.80 28.15
C PRO A 86 -6.89 38.99 27.77
N ARG A 87 -6.67 40.14 28.39
CA ARG A 87 -7.47 41.36 28.15
C ARG A 87 -7.04 42.05 26.85
N SER A 88 -7.96 42.14 25.89
CA SER A 88 -8.04 43.26 24.95
C SER A 88 -8.91 44.39 25.53
N THR A 89 -8.91 45.56 24.90
CA THR A 89 -9.52 46.79 25.42
C THR A 89 -10.93 47.05 24.91
N ALA A 90 -11.77 47.58 25.81
CA ALA A 90 -13.02 48.32 25.57
C ALA A 90 -14.23 47.58 24.94
N GLY A 91 -15.38 47.59 25.65
CA GLY A 91 -16.71 47.52 25.03
C GLY A 91 -17.74 46.54 25.63
N VAL A 92 -18.84 47.11 26.15
CA VAL A 92 -20.17 46.47 26.30
C VAL A 92 -20.34 45.38 27.40
N ARG A 93 -21.61 45.12 27.78
CA ARG A 93 -22.06 44.47 29.04
C ARG A 93 -22.19 42.92 28.94
N PRO A 94 -21.96 42.17 30.04
CA PRO A 94 -22.29 40.75 30.16
C PRO A 94 -23.71 40.48 30.73
N ALA A 95 -24.21 39.26 30.51
CA ALA A 95 -25.48 38.70 31.02
C ALA A 95 -25.22 37.54 32.02
N PRO A 96 -26.22 36.98 32.74
CA PRO A 96 -25.97 36.09 33.88
C PRO A 96 -25.57 34.64 33.48
N PRO A 97 -24.72 33.95 34.27
CA PRO A 97 -24.19 32.63 33.92
C PRO A 97 -25.04 31.45 34.38
N ALA A 98 -25.13 30.41 33.56
CA ALA A 98 -25.70 29.10 33.92
C ALA A 98 -24.67 28.17 34.60
N ARG A 99 -25.14 27.18 35.37
CA ARG A 99 -24.30 26.21 36.12
C ARG A 99 -24.02 24.95 35.28
N GLY A 100 -22.77 24.47 35.26
CA GLY A 100 -22.45 23.15 34.68
C GLY A 100 -20.95 22.83 34.50
N GLY A 101 -20.21 22.62 35.60
CA GLY A 101 -18.84 22.11 35.54
C GLY A 101 -18.78 20.58 35.68
N LYS A 102 -17.99 19.89 34.84
CA LYS A 102 -17.76 18.44 34.95
C LYS A 102 -16.54 18.16 35.85
N THR A 103 -16.68 17.22 36.78
CA THR A 103 -15.56 16.68 37.57
C THR A 103 -15.05 15.41 36.89
N VAL A 104 -13.73 15.21 36.86
CA VAL A 104 -13.11 13.95 36.41
C VAL A 104 -12.22 13.41 37.52
N SER A 105 -12.40 12.14 37.87
CA SER A 105 -11.58 11.41 38.84
C SER A 105 -10.44 10.68 38.14
N VAL A 106 -9.22 10.81 38.66
CA VAL A 106 -8.01 10.21 38.07
C VAL A 106 -7.29 9.36 39.12
N GLU A 107 -7.10 8.06 38.85
CA GLU A 107 -6.33 7.15 39.71
C GLU A 107 -4.85 7.18 39.33
N VAL A 108 -4.03 7.91 40.10
CA VAL A 108 -2.57 7.94 39.90
C VAL A 108 -1.88 6.90 40.80
N ARG A 109 -1.10 6.00 40.20
CA ARG A 109 -0.30 4.99 40.93
C ARG A 109 1.16 5.43 41.00
N ARG A 110 1.73 5.52 42.21
CA ARG A 110 3.17 5.76 42.43
C ARG A 110 3.79 4.56 43.15
N LYS A 111 4.91 4.06 42.61
CA LYS A 111 5.76 3.04 43.25
C LYS A 111 6.87 3.75 44.04
N ARG A 112 7.12 3.33 45.27
CA ARG A 112 8.31 3.71 46.05
C ARG A 112 8.85 2.45 46.73
N THR A 113 10.15 2.25 46.63
CA THR A 113 10.86 1.12 47.25
C THR A 113 11.59 1.64 48.48
N TYR A 114 11.53 0.93 49.60
CA TYR A 114 12.32 1.21 50.80
C TYR A 114 13.30 0.07 51.03
N VAL A 115 14.55 0.41 51.35
CA VAL A 115 15.59 -0.52 51.82
C VAL A 115 15.92 -0.11 53.24
N LYS A 116 15.93 -1.07 54.18
CA LYS A 116 16.31 -0.81 55.57
C LYS A 116 17.84 -0.74 55.67
N ARG A 117 18.35 0.25 56.38
CA ARG A 117 19.78 0.40 56.74
C ARG A 117 19.84 0.84 58.20
N GLU A 118 20.84 0.40 58.95
CA GLU A 118 21.02 0.68 60.38
C GLU A 118 22.43 1.22 60.63
N GLY A 119 22.57 2.15 61.58
CA GLY A 119 23.78 2.97 61.79
C GLY A 119 23.93 4.12 60.77
N ASP A 120 24.43 5.31 61.12
CA ASP A 120 24.86 5.82 62.44
C ASP A 120 24.62 7.36 62.53
N ALA A 121 25.12 8.04 63.58
CA ALA A 121 24.52 9.25 64.15
C ALA A 121 24.99 10.65 63.67
N THR A 122 24.28 11.66 64.21
CA THR A 122 24.68 13.06 64.54
C THR A 122 24.46 14.25 63.57
N SER A 123 23.67 15.23 64.08
CA SER A 123 23.74 16.71 63.93
C SER A 123 23.38 17.46 62.62
N GLN A 124 22.81 18.65 62.84
CA GLN A 124 22.35 19.72 61.92
C GLN A 124 23.13 21.04 62.24
N PRO A 125 22.91 22.22 61.60
CA PRO A 125 22.36 22.59 60.27
C PRO A 125 23.22 23.69 59.52
N ALA A 126 22.63 24.31 58.47
CA ALA A 126 22.89 25.69 57.95
C ALA A 126 24.14 25.93 57.05
N ALA A 127 24.23 26.98 56.21
CA ALA A 127 23.22 27.74 55.42
C ALA A 127 23.89 28.68 54.37
N ALA A 128 23.10 29.12 53.36
CA ALA A 128 23.27 30.33 52.53
C ALA A 128 24.42 30.48 51.49
N THR A 129 24.19 31.42 50.56
CA THR A 129 24.95 31.89 49.37
C THR A 129 25.07 33.44 49.44
N PRO A 130 25.56 34.23 48.44
CA PRO A 130 26.60 34.09 47.39
C PRO A 130 27.55 35.33 47.25
N THR A 131 28.56 35.30 46.34
CA THR A 131 29.16 36.41 45.49
C THR A 131 30.35 35.81 44.69
N ALA A 132 30.66 35.99 43.38
CA ALA A 132 30.55 37.06 42.35
C ALA A 132 31.77 38.03 42.28
N PRO A 133 32.16 38.63 41.12
CA PRO A 133 32.33 38.13 39.72
C PRO A 133 33.81 38.41 39.24
N PRO A 134 34.20 39.00 38.07
CA PRO A 134 33.78 38.96 36.64
C PRO A 134 34.94 38.73 35.59
N SER A 135 34.61 38.64 34.29
CA SER A 135 35.39 39.12 33.08
C SER A 135 36.69 38.38 32.61
N THR A 136 37.22 38.47 31.37
CA THR A 136 36.67 38.57 29.97
C THR A 136 37.72 38.16 28.89
N ARG A 137 37.25 37.76 27.68
CA ARG A 137 37.92 37.81 26.34
C ARG A 137 39.32 37.16 26.10
N ARG A 138 39.29 35.91 25.59
CA ARG A 138 39.60 35.46 24.20
C ARG A 138 40.73 36.14 23.38
N GLN A 139 41.51 35.30 22.67
CA GLN A 139 42.38 35.52 21.46
C GLN A 139 43.90 35.76 21.71
N VAL A 140 44.86 35.30 20.88
CA VAL A 140 44.87 34.29 19.78
C VAL A 140 46.32 33.76 19.53
N GLU A 141 46.45 32.51 19.07
CA GLU A 141 47.55 31.82 18.36
C GLU A 141 49.08 31.94 18.68
N ARG A 142 49.69 30.73 18.72
CA ARG A 142 50.97 30.26 18.12
C ARG A 142 52.33 30.35 18.87
N PRO A 143 53.32 29.48 18.52
CA PRO A 143 54.44 29.09 19.40
C PRO A 143 55.83 29.45 18.79
N PRO A 144 57.00 29.19 19.45
CA PRO A 144 57.59 27.83 19.55
C PRO A 144 58.52 27.51 20.77
N ARG A 145 58.86 26.21 20.90
CA ARG A 145 60.07 25.57 21.54
C ARG A 145 60.46 25.83 23.02
N ARG A 146 60.61 24.71 23.76
CA ARG A 146 61.71 24.21 24.66
C ARG A 146 62.68 25.23 25.31
N GLU A 147 63.16 25.09 26.56
CA GLU A 147 63.70 23.89 27.24
C GLU A 147 63.50 23.84 28.79
N ARG A 148 63.77 22.65 29.40
CA ARG A 148 64.42 22.31 30.71
C ARG A 148 64.32 23.27 31.93
N ALA A 149 64.18 22.83 33.20
CA ALA A 149 64.03 21.50 33.82
C ALA A 149 63.39 21.58 35.26
N PRO A 150 63.81 20.88 36.35
CA PRO A 150 63.11 19.68 36.85
C PRO A 150 62.62 19.71 38.32
N ALA A 151 61.63 18.86 38.67
CA ALA A 151 61.36 18.40 40.04
C ALA A 151 60.51 17.10 40.10
N ALA A 152 60.71 16.30 41.15
CA ALA A 152 59.96 15.09 41.57
C ALA A 152 60.18 14.91 43.10
N PRO A 153 59.44 14.07 43.89
CA PRO A 153 58.56 12.98 43.47
C PRO A 153 57.20 12.86 44.23
N VAL A 154 56.08 12.97 43.52
CA VAL A 154 54.73 12.65 44.06
C VAL A 154 53.85 11.84 43.07
N TYR A 155 54.21 11.80 41.80
CA TYR A 155 53.32 11.27 40.74
C TYR A 155 53.24 9.74 40.63
N ASP A 156 54.32 9.01 40.92
CA ASP A 156 54.39 7.56 40.66
C ASP A 156 53.43 6.72 41.53
N GLU A 157 53.15 7.17 42.75
CA GLU A 157 52.28 6.44 43.68
C GLU A 157 50.79 6.58 43.32
N VAL A 158 50.38 7.76 42.86
CA VAL A 158 49.06 7.98 42.25
C VAL A 158 48.92 7.15 40.98
N ARG A 159 49.95 7.18 40.12
CA ARG A 159 49.95 6.49 38.84
C ARG A 159 49.79 4.97 38.98
N ARG A 160 50.56 4.34 39.88
CA ARG A 160 50.41 2.92 40.22
C ARG A 160 49.02 2.56 40.75
N ARG A 161 48.39 3.44 41.52
CA ARG A 161 47.00 3.25 41.98
C ARG A 161 46.01 3.29 40.82
N THR A 162 46.15 4.24 39.89
CA THR A 162 45.28 4.31 38.70
C THR A 162 45.50 3.14 37.74
N GLU A 163 46.73 2.67 37.56
CA GLU A 163 47.05 1.51 36.72
C GLU A 163 46.47 0.21 37.31
N LEU A 164 46.53 0.03 38.64
CA LEU A 164 45.88 -1.10 39.33
C LEU A 164 44.35 -1.05 39.32
N GLN A 165 43.74 0.14 39.26
CA GLN A 165 42.29 0.27 39.08
C GLN A 165 41.87 0.01 37.62
N ALA A 166 42.65 0.50 36.64
CA ALA A 166 42.40 0.26 35.21
C ALA A 166 42.47 -1.25 34.87
N LEU A 167 43.49 -1.95 35.35
CA LEU A 167 43.63 -3.41 35.15
C LEU A 167 42.46 -4.21 35.75
N ARG A 168 41.87 -3.76 36.87
CA ARG A 168 40.69 -4.40 37.47
C ARG A 168 39.43 -4.12 36.66
N ALA A 169 39.22 -2.86 36.25
CA ALA A 169 38.10 -2.49 35.39
C ALA A 169 38.15 -3.23 34.04
N GLU A 170 39.34 -3.43 33.46
CA GLU A 170 39.49 -4.21 32.22
C GLU A 170 39.19 -5.71 32.44
N GLN A 171 39.59 -6.29 33.57
CA GLN A 171 39.25 -7.68 33.92
C GLN A 171 37.75 -7.89 34.19
N GLU A 172 37.07 -6.91 34.79
CA GLU A 172 35.62 -6.94 34.99
C GLU A 172 34.87 -6.72 33.66
N ALA A 173 35.33 -5.79 32.80
CA ALA A 173 34.75 -5.56 31.48
C ALA A 173 34.88 -6.79 30.56
N ARG A 174 36.03 -7.47 30.55
CA ARG A 174 36.22 -8.73 29.80
C ARG A 174 35.24 -9.81 30.25
N ARG A 175 35.09 -10.03 31.57
CA ARG A 175 34.13 -11.01 32.13
C ARG A 175 32.68 -10.71 31.79
N LEU A 176 32.30 -9.43 31.72
CA LEU A 176 30.95 -9.04 31.29
C LEU A 176 30.74 -9.30 29.79
N ALA A 177 31.74 -9.00 28.95
CA ALA A 177 31.69 -9.32 27.52
C ALA A 177 31.62 -10.84 27.28
N ASP A 178 32.42 -11.63 28.00
CA ASP A 178 32.39 -13.11 27.94
C ASP A 178 30.99 -13.65 28.30
N GLN A 179 30.32 -13.05 29.29
CA GLN A 179 28.96 -13.41 29.71
C GLN A 179 27.87 -12.97 28.71
N GLU A 180 28.00 -11.79 28.11
CA GLU A 180 27.09 -11.32 27.05
C GLU A 180 27.20 -12.18 25.80
N ASP A 181 28.41 -12.64 25.44
CA ASP A 181 28.66 -13.58 24.33
C ASP A 181 28.03 -14.97 24.58
N GLU A 182 28.08 -15.49 25.82
CA GLU A 182 27.41 -16.74 26.19
C GLU A 182 25.87 -16.62 26.21
N GLU A 183 25.33 -15.48 26.69
CA GLU A 183 23.89 -15.20 26.58
C GLU A 183 23.43 -15.04 25.12
N LEU A 184 24.22 -14.41 24.25
CA LEU A 184 23.91 -14.29 22.82
C LEU A 184 23.89 -15.67 22.14
N ARG A 185 24.94 -16.49 22.32
CA ARG A 185 25.02 -17.83 21.70
C ARG A 185 23.91 -18.77 22.17
N SER A 186 23.57 -18.74 23.46
CA SER A 186 22.47 -19.55 24.00
C SER A 186 21.09 -19.10 23.50
N ARG A 187 20.89 -17.79 23.28
CA ARG A 187 19.68 -17.25 22.61
C ARG A 187 19.64 -17.64 21.13
N GLU A 188 20.75 -17.58 20.40
CA GLU A 188 20.83 -18.01 19.00
C GLU A 188 20.51 -19.51 18.84
N GLU A 189 21.04 -20.38 19.71
CA GLU A 189 20.67 -21.79 19.72
C GLU A 189 19.19 -22.01 20.03
N ALA A 190 18.62 -21.27 20.99
CA ALA A 190 17.20 -21.37 21.33
C ALA A 190 16.29 -20.91 20.17
N VAL A 191 16.69 -19.89 19.41
CA VAL A 191 15.99 -19.44 18.19
C VAL A 191 16.12 -20.49 17.09
N ARG A 192 17.34 -21.00 16.81
CA ARG A 192 17.56 -22.04 15.78
C ARG A 192 16.72 -23.29 16.04
N ARG A 193 16.65 -23.76 17.29
CA ARG A 193 15.82 -24.93 17.66
C ARG A 193 14.33 -24.68 17.41
N ARG A 194 13.80 -23.50 17.76
CA ARG A 194 12.41 -23.12 17.46
C ARG A 194 12.12 -23.10 15.96
N VAL A 195 13.00 -22.51 15.16
CA VAL A 195 12.86 -22.49 13.70
C VAL A 195 12.87 -23.91 13.11
N THR A 196 13.74 -24.81 13.60
CA THR A 196 13.71 -26.22 13.14
C THR A 196 12.47 -27.00 13.60
N ASP A 197 11.92 -26.68 14.76
CA ASP A 197 10.71 -27.33 15.29
C ASP A 197 9.41 -26.76 14.68
N GLU A 198 9.44 -25.54 14.15
CA GLU A 198 8.34 -24.94 13.38
C GLU A 198 8.38 -25.40 11.91
N ALA A 199 9.56 -25.45 11.29
CA ALA A 199 9.73 -26.01 9.95
C ALA A 199 9.19 -27.45 9.85
N ARG A 200 9.50 -28.30 10.84
CA ARG A 200 8.98 -29.68 10.91
C ARG A 200 7.45 -29.76 11.02
N LYS A 201 6.82 -28.85 11.77
CA LYS A 201 5.34 -28.80 11.87
C LYS A 201 4.72 -28.39 10.55
N ILE A 202 5.31 -27.43 9.85
CA ILE A 202 4.86 -26.99 8.52
C ILE A 202 5.01 -28.14 7.51
N GLU A 203 6.10 -28.91 7.57
CA GLU A 203 6.32 -30.09 6.73
C GLU A 203 5.32 -31.22 7.03
N ASP A 204 5.06 -31.52 8.31
CA ASP A 204 4.04 -32.49 8.74
C ASP A 204 2.61 -32.05 8.36
N GLU A 205 2.28 -30.77 8.47
CA GLU A 205 0.96 -30.23 8.09
C GLU A 205 0.76 -30.18 6.57
N ALA A 206 1.77 -29.75 5.81
CA ALA A 206 1.74 -29.79 4.35
C ALA A 206 1.61 -31.22 3.83
N ARG A 207 2.29 -32.18 4.47
CA ARG A 207 2.15 -33.61 4.16
C ARG A 207 0.74 -34.12 4.44
N ARG A 208 0.12 -33.76 5.56
CA ARG A 208 -1.28 -34.14 5.86
C ARG A 208 -2.24 -33.55 4.85
N GLN A 209 -2.07 -32.28 4.47
CA GLN A 209 -2.89 -31.64 3.44
C GLN A 209 -2.72 -32.30 2.07
N ALA A 210 -1.51 -32.76 1.72
CA ALA A 210 -1.29 -33.54 0.49
C ALA A 210 -1.95 -34.94 0.55
N GLU A 211 -1.83 -35.66 1.67
CA GLU A 211 -2.49 -36.96 1.88
C GLU A 211 -4.04 -36.84 1.91
N GLU A 212 -4.58 -35.70 2.35
CA GLU A 212 -6.03 -35.40 2.35
C GLU A 212 -6.52 -34.94 0.96
N ALA A 213 -5.77 -34.08 0.27
CA ALA A 213 -6.08 -33.69 -1.11
C ALA A 213 -6.07 -34.89 -2.07
N ALA A 214 -5.09 -35.79 -1.95
CA ALA A 214 -5.02 -37.01 -2.75
C ALA A 214 -6.21 -37.97 -2.49
N ARG A 215 -6.78 -37.97 -1.27
CA ARG A 215 -8.02 -38.71 -0.98
C ARG A 215 -9.23 -38.08 -1.68
N ILE A 216 -9.38 -36.76 -1.60
CA ILE A 216 -10.47 -36.02 -2.24
C ILE A 216 -10.40 -36.14 -3.78
N GLU A 217 -9.19 -36.16 -4.35
CA GLU A 217 -8.98 -36.36 -5.79
C GLU A 217 -9.29 -37.80 -6.21
N ALA A 218 -8.86 -38.81 -5.44
CA ALA A 218 -9.22 -40.21 -5.69
C ALA A 218 -10.73 -40.47 -5.55
N GLU A 219 -11.39 -39.82 -4.58
CA GLU A 219 -12.85 -39.89 -4.40
C GLU A 219 -13.60 -39.20 -5.55
N ARG A 220 -13.11 -38.05 -6.04
CA ARG A 220 -13.61 -37.41 -7.26
C ARG A 220 -13.45 -38.31 -8.49
N LEU A 221 -12.29 -38.93 -8.68
CA LEU A 221 -12.04 -39.85 -9.80
C LEU A 221 -12.95 -41.08 -9.74
N ALA A 222 -13.23 -41.61 -8.53
CA ALA A 222 -14.19 -42.69 -8.34
C ALA A 222 -15.63 -42.26 -8.70
N VAL A 223 -16.06 -41.06 -8.32
CA VAL A 223 -17.39 -40.51 -8.68
C VAL A 223 -17.50 -40.24 -10.18
N ILE A 224 -16.43 -39.74 -10.82
CA ILE A 224 -16.38 -39.56 -12.29
C ILE A 224 -16.50 -40.92 -13.00
N ALA A 225 -15.72 -41.91 -12.59
CA ALA A 225 -15.80 -43.26 -13.17
C ALA A 225 -17.16 -43.94 -12.96
N GLN A 226 -17.85 -43.66 -11.84
CA GLN A 226 -19.23 -44.10 -11.61
C GLN A 226 -20.22 -43.40 -12.56
N ALA A 227 -20.11 -42.07 -12.72
CA ALA A 227 -20.95 -41.32 -13.65
C ALA A 227 -20.72 -41.71 -15.12
N GLU A 228 -19.49 -42.02 -15.51
CA GLU A 228 -19.17 -42.57 -16.84
C GLU A 228 -19.73 -43.97 -17.05
N ALA A 229 -19.70 -44.84 -16.02
CA ALA A 229 -20.32 -46.15 -16.08
C ALA A 229 -21.85 -46.10 -16.17
N GLU A 230 -22.50 -45.19 -15.41
CA GLU A 230 -23.94 -44.95 -15.52
C GLU A 230 -24.33 -44.35 -16.88
N ALA A 231 -23.52 -43.43 -17.44
CA ALA A 231 -23.72 -42.87 -18.77
C ALA A 231 -23.57 -43.93 -19.87
N ALA A 232 -22.58 -44.82 -19.77
CA ALA A 232 -22.39 -45.94 -20.70
C ALA A 232 -23.57 -46.93 -20.63
N ALA A 233 -24.03 -47.28 -19.42
CA ALA A 233 -25.19 -48.13 -19.24
C ALA A 233 -26.48 -47.50 -19.80
N ALA A 234 -26.66 -46.18 -19.64
CA ALA A 234 -27.78 -45.44 -20.23
C ALA A 234 -27.72 -45.42 -21.77
N GLN A 235 -26.52 -45.29 -22.36
CA GLN A 235 -26.33 -45.38 -23.81
C GLN A 235 -26.63 -46.79 -24.34
N GLN A 236 -26.22 -47.85 -23.64
CA GLN A 236 -26.57 -49.23 -24.01
C GLN A 236 -28.08 -49.51 -23.91
N ALA A 237 -28.75 -49.03 -22.85
CA ALA A 237 -30.21 -49.12 -22.73
C ALA A 237 -30.96 -48.38 -23.86
N LEU A 238 -30.39 -47.28 -24.37
CA LEU A 238 -30.90 -46.55 -25.54
C LEU A 238 -30.71 -47.31 -26.87
N ILE A 239 -29.64 -48.11 -26.99
CA ILE A 239 -29.39 -48.97 -28.15
C ILE A 239 -30.31 -50.21 -28.12
N ASP A 240 -30.44 -50.88 -26.99
CA ASP A 240 -31.31 -52.05 -26.84
C ASP A 240 -32.80 -51.70 -27.05
N ALA A 241 -33.21 -50.47 -26.72
CA ALA A 241 -34.56 -49.96 -26.98
C ALA A 241 -34.85 -49.62 -28.46
N ALA A 242 -33.83 -49.60 -29.34
CA ALA A 242 -33.94 -49.09 -30.70
C ALA A 242 -34.18 -50.17 -31.78
N THR A 243 -34.41 -51.43 -31.42
CA THR A 243 -34.55 -52.53 -32.39
C THR A 243 -35.82 -53.38 -32.26
N PRO A 244 -36.80 -53.17 -33.15
CA PRO A 244 -37.68 -54.22 -33.68
C PRO A 244 -37.41 -54.47 -35.18
N ALA A 245 -37.64 -55.70 -35.64
CA ALA A 245 -37.34 -56.11 -37.03
C ALA A 245 -38.47 -55.80 -38.03
N ILE A 246 -38.13 -55.70 -39.33
CA ILE A 246 -38.68 -56.48 -40.47
C ILE A 246 -37.94 -56.09 -41.79
N ALA A 247 -38.12 -56.87 -42.86
CA ALA A 247 -37.25 -56.97 -44.04
C ALA A 247 -37.72 -56.21 -45.31
N ASP A 248 -37.08 -56.56 -46.44
CA ASP A 248 -37.44 -56.37 -47.87
C ASP A 248 -37.09 -55.04 -48.57
N GLU A 249 -35.89 -55.02 -49.18
CA GLU A 249 -35.58 -54.98 -50.65
C GLU A 249 -36.50 -54.26 -51.67
N PRO A 250 -35.99 -53.82 -52.86
CA PRO A 250 -34.75 -54.22 -53.59
C PRO A 250 -33.69 -53.11 -53.75
N VAL A 251 -32.38 -53.37 -53.58
CA VAL A 251 -31.40 -54.11 -54.42
C VAL A 251 -30.77 -53.26 -55.54
N GLU A 252 -29.44 -53.12 -55.44
CA GLU A 252 -28.51 -52.44 -56.35
C GLU A 252 -28.11 -53.34 -57.55
N THR A 253 -27.14 -52.90 -58.37
CA THR A 253 -26.05 -53.67 -59.03
C THR A 253 -25.40 -52.76 -60.11
N LEU A 254 -24.12 -52.82 -60.52
CA LEU A 254 -22.84 -53.50 -60.19
C LEU A 254 -21.73 -52.68 -60.95
N ALA A 255 -20.40 -52.84 -60.89
CA ALA A 255 -19.37 -53.55 -60.10
C ALA A 255 -18.03 -52.76 -60.28
N VAL A 256 -16.87 -53.06 -59.70
CA VAL A 256 -15.86 -54.12 -60.02
C VAL A 256 -14.60 -53.76 -59.20
N GLU A 257 -13.72 -54.59 -58.64
CA GLU A 257 -13.65 -55.99 -58.13
C GLU A 257 -12.53 -55.96 -57.02
N ILE A 258 -12.60 -56.60 -55.84
CA ILE A 258 -12.48 -58.04 -55.49
C ILE A 258 -11.05 -58.58 -55.84
N ILE A 259 -10.28 -59.23 -54.93
CA ILE A 259 -10.30 -60.68 -54.56
C ILE A 259 -9.60 -60.96 -53.19
N PRO A 260 -9.99 -61.97 -52.36
CA PRO A 260 -9.69 -62.01 -50.91
C PRO A 260 -8.93 -63.26 -50.32
N PRO A 261 -9.49 -64.22 -49.51
CA PRO A 261 -8.93 -64.52 -48.17
C PRO A 261 -8.72 -66.02 -47.76
N VAL A 262 -8.15 -66.27 -46.55
CA VAL A 262 -8.12 -67.59 -45.83
C VAL A 262 -8.25 -67.38 -44.29
N VAL A 263 -8.64 -68.42 -43.52
CA VAL A 263 -9.15 -68.32 -42.11
C VAL A 263 -8.48 -69.28 -41.10
N ALA A 264 -8.01 -68.74 -39.95
CA ALA A 264 -7.79 -69.35 -38.60
C ALA A 264 -6.82 -70.58 -38.44
N PRO A 265 -6.47 -71.07 -37.20
CA PRO A 265 -6.48 -70.51 -35.83
C PRO A 265 -5.10 -70.59 -35.06
N ARG A 266 -5.11 -70.38 -33.71
CA ARG A 266 -4.04 -70.36 -32.65
C ARG A 266 -3.12 -71.65 -32.57
N PRO A 267 -1.97 -71.76 -31.81
CA PRO A 267 -1.58 -71.05 -30.54
C PRO A 267 -0.05 -70.86 -30.12
N LYS A 268 0.19 -70.25 -28.93
CA LYS A 268 1.31 -70.43 -27.92
C LYS A 268 2.79 -69.97 -28.13
N THR A 269 3.24 -68.96 -27.33
CA THR A 269 4.43 -68.87 -26.38
C THR A 269 5.82 -69.53 -26.64
N PRO A 270 6.97 -69.11 -26.00
CA PRO A 270 7.36 -67.86 -25.28
C PRO A 270 8.87 -67.38 -25.46
N SER A 271 9.28 -66.34 -24.70
CA SER A 271 10.61 -66.16 -24.02
C SER A 271 11.78 -65.33 -24.64
N THR A 272 12.43 -64.57 -23.74
CA THR A 272 13.85 -64.09 -23.70
C THR A 272 14.35 -62.91 -24.57
N ALA A 273 15.41 -62.26 -24.07
CA ALA A 273 16.02 -60.97 -24.49
C ALA A 273 17.50 -61.20 -24.95
N PRO A 274 18.45 -60.22 -25.12
CA PRO A 274 18.41 -58.77 -24.83
C PRO A 274 19.17 -57.79 -25.80
N ALA A 275 19.12 -56.50 -25.46
CA ALA A 275 20.13 -55.44 -25.61
C ALA A 275 20.67 -54.95 -26.99
N ARG A 276 20.54 -53.64 -27.24
CA ARG A 276 21.68 -52.67 -27.17
C ARG A 276 21.21 -51.20 -27.12
N ARG A 277 22.17 -50.26 -27.06
CA ARG A 277 22.01 -48.81 -26.80
C ARG A 277 22.58 -47.97 -28.00
N PRO A 278 22.87 -46.64 -27.89
CA PRO A 278 22.51 -45.54 -28.81
C PRO A 278 23.63 -45.28 -29.88
N PRO A 279 23.91 -44.09 -30.51
CA PRO A 279 23.34 -42.73 -30.36
C PRO A 279 23.23 -41.86 -31.67
N ALA A 280 22.99 -40.55 -31.47
CA ALA A 280 23.45 -39.41 -32.31
C ALA A 280 22.80 -39.21 -33.70
N ALA A 281 22.90 -38.05 -34.36
CA ALA A 281 22.98 -36.63 -33.97
C ALA A 281 22.81 -35.76 -35.25
N GLY A 282 22.48 -34.47 -35.14
CA GLY A 282 22.57 -33.55 -36.30
C GLY A 282 21.69 -32.30 -36.28
N ALA A 283 22.33 -31.14 -36.14
CA ALA A 283 21.96 -29.87 -36.79
C ALA A 283 22.91 -29.67 -38.02
N PRO A 284 22.96 -28.54 -38.76
CA PRO A 284 22.21 -27.28 -38.67
C PRO A 284 21.73 -26.69 -40.03
N ALA A 285 21.17 -25.46 -40.01
CA ALA A 285 21.01 -24.50 -41.13
C ALA A 285 20.15 -24.92 -42.36
N GLY A 286 19.59 -24.03 -43.17
CA GLY A 286 19.44 -22.56 -43.07
C GLY A 286 19.57 -21.85 -44.42
N ALA A 287 18.48 -21.27 -44.97
CA ALA A 287 18.49 -20.34 -46.11
C ALA A 287 17.13 -19.63 -46.35
N THR A 288 17.17 -18.33 -46.67
CA THR A 288 16.12 -17.52 -47.33
C THR A 288 16.31 -17.61 -48.87
N PRO A 289 15.55 -16.95 -49.82
CA PRO A 289 14.67 -15.76 -49.68
C PRO A 289 13.43 -15.63 -50.63
N ALA A 290 12.75 -14.46 -50.55
CA ALA A 290 12.07 -13.71 -51.64
C ALA A 290 10.78 -14.28 -52.31
N ARG A 291 9.93 -13.52 -53.06
CA ARG A 291 9.52 -12.08 -53.05
C ARG A 291 8.41 -11.82 -54.11
N ARG A 292 7.18 -11.45 -53.70
CA ARG A 292 6.12 -10.64 -54.40
C ARG A 292 4.81 -10.81 -53.59
N ALA A 293 3.90 -9.85 -53.37
CA ALA A 293 3.54 -8.55 -53.97
C ALA A 293 2.71 -8.61 -55.28
N GLU A 294 1.38 -8.47 -55.15
CA GLU A 294 0.53 -7.57 -55.97
C GLU A 294 -0.87 -7.37 -55.32
N ALA A 295 -1.75 -6.55 -55.91
CA ALA A 295 -3.00 -6.08 -55.28
C ALA A 295 -4.16 -5.73 -56.24
N ALA A 296 -5.37 -5.57 -55.64
CA ALA A 296 -6.48 -4.65 -56.02
C ALA A 296 -7.68 -5.13 -56.90
N LYS A 297 -8.89 -4.70 -56.45
CA LYS A 297 -10.13 -4.32 -57.21
C LYS A 297 -11.05 -5.44 -57.78
N PRO A 298 -12.34 -5.15 -58.15
CA PRO A 298 -13.34 -4.18 -57.59
C PRO A 298 -14.85 -4.62 -57.64
N ALA A 299 -15.77 -3.68 -57.26
CA ALA A 299 -17.20 -3.48 -57.69
C ALA A 299 -18.36 -3.98 -56.75
N LYS A 300 -19.22 -3.08 -56.21
CA LYS A 300 -20.61 -2.61 -56.64
C LYS A 300 -21.72 -3.70 -56.53
N LYS A 301 -22.93 -3.57 -55.93
CA LYS A 301 -23.81 -2.54 -55.25
C LYS A 301 -24.80 -3.30 -54.28
N GLY A 302 -25.70 -2.73 -53.44
CA GLY A 302 -25.99 -1.35 -52.97
C GLY A 302 -27.51 -0.96 -52.92
N VAL A 303 -28.02 -0.37 -51.79
CA VAL A 303 -29.42 0.13 -51.50
C VAL A 303 -30.44 -0.99 -51.11
N LYS A 304 -31.46 -0.90 -50.21
CA LYS A 304 -32.28 0.11 -49.44
C LYS A 304 -32.40 -0.34 -47.93
N LYS A 305 -33.09 0.18 -46.86
CA LYS A 305 -34.25 1.06 -46.47
C LYS A 305 -35.68 0.51 -46.74
N THR A 306 -36.69 0.48 -45.84
CA THR A 306 -37.07 1.17 -44.55
C THR A 306 -37.67 0.18 -43.49
N ALA A 307 -37.76 0.42 -42.16
CA ALA A 307 -38.60 1.34 -41.33
C ALA A 307 -40.14 1.11 -41.49
N GLU A 308 -41.06 1.16 -40.49
CA GLU A 308 -41.03 1.44 -39.01
C GLU A 308 -42.43 1.05 -38.38
N VAL A 309 -42.87 1.62 -37.22
CA VAL A 309 -44.27 1.61 -36.65
C VAL A 309 -44.70 0.30 -35.93
N GLU A 310 -44.77 0.22 -34.58
CA GLU A 310 -45.89 0.59 -33.64
C GLU A 310 -47.11 -0.39 -33.66
N GLU A 311 -47.95 -0.61 -32.63
CA GLU A 311 -48.07 -0.10 -31.23
C GLU A 311 -49.00 -1.00 -30.37
N LYS A 312 -48.85 -0.96 -29.02
CA LYS A 312 -49.92 -1.13 -27.98
C LYS A 312 -50.70 -2.49 -27.91
N GLU A 313 -51.51 -2.82 -26.88
CA GLU A 313 -51.89 -2.09 -25.66
C GLU A 313 -52.02 -2.96 -24.38
N LYS A 314 -51.61 -2.36 -23.24
CA LYS A 314 -52.11 -2.40 -21.83
C LYS A 314 -53.24 -3.42 -21.47
N ASP A 315 -53.34 -3.96 -20.24
CA ASP A 315 -53.86 -3.17 -19.10
C ASP A 315 -53.48 -3.62 -17.67
N ARG A 316 -53.69 -2.66 -16.74
CA ARG A 316 -53.59 -2.59 -15.26
C ARG A 316 -53.50 -3.90 -14.45
N ALA A 317 -52.73 -4.02 -13.34
CA ALA A 317 -52.30 -3.11 -12.26
C ALA A 317 -53.26 -2.93 -11.05
N ALA A 318 -53.03 -3.68 -9.95
CA ALA A 318 -53.39 -3.42 -8.53
C ALA A 318 -52.79 -4.53 -7.63
N LYS A 319 -52.38 -4.35 -6.36
CA LYS A 319 -52.31 -3.17 -5.46
C LYS A 319 -51.18 -3.34 -4.41
N LYS A 320 -50.86 -2.27 -3.67
CA LYS A 320 -49.67 -2.09 -2.79
C LYS A 320 -49.78 -2.69 -1.36
N ALA A 321 -48.67 -3.25 -0.85
CA ALA A 321 -47.97 -2.93 0.43
C ALA A 321 -48.77 -3.00 1.79
N PRO A 322 -48.20 -2.73 3.00
CA PRO A 322 -46.84 -2.26 3.35
C PRO A 322 -46.14 -2.93 4.59
N ARG A 323 -45.03 -2.28 5.02
CA ARG A 323 -44.16 -2.50 6.22
C ARG A 323 -44.97 -2.45 7.55
N LYS A 324 -44.48 -2.92 8.72
CA LYS A 324 -43.21 -2.60 9.44
C LYS A 324 -42.85 -3.73 10.45
N ASP A 325 -41.82 -3.66 11.31
CA ASP A 325 -41.88 -2.89 12.56
C ASP A 325 -40.53 -2.67 13.30
N SER A 326 -40.53 -1.81 14.32
CA SER A 326 -39.37 -1.50 15.19
C SER A 326 -39.74 -1.52 16.67
N ILE A 327 -38.95 -2.20 17.51
CA ILE A 327 -39.31 -2.51 18.91
C ILE A 327 -39.12 -1.30 19.85
N ARG A 328 -40.17 -0.88 20.59
CA ARG A 328 -40.22 -0.85 22.08
C ARG A 328 -41.44 -0.17 22.70
N VAL A 329 -42.06 -0.93 23.61
CA VAL A 329 -42.84 -0.57 24.80
C VAL A 329 -42.80 0.90 25.25
N ARG A 330 -43.97 1.55 25.33
CA ARG A 330 -44.54 2.01 26.63
C ARG A 330 -46.06 2.18 26.57
N GLU A 331 -46.73 1.83 27.67
CA GLU A 331 -48.15 2.04 27.90
C GLU A 331 -48.43 3.50 28.34
N LEU A 332 -49.61 4.07 28.03
CA LEU A 332 -50.73 4.16 28.98
C LEU A 332 -51.97 4.85 28.36
N ILE A 333 -53.11 4.14 28.39
CA ILE A 333 -54.39 4.57 29.00
C ILE A 333 -55.01 5.95 28.63
N VAL A 334 -56.11 5.85 27.86
CA VAL A 334 -57.41 6.56 28.01
C VAL A 334 -57.58 8.02 27.50
N THR A 335 -58.83 8.25 27.08
CA THR A 335 -59.48 9.41 26.45
C THR A 335 -59.97 10.44 27.53
N PRO A 336 -60.79 11.48 27.28
CA PRO A 336 -61.53 11.87 26.06
C PRO A 336 -61.62 13.39 25.75
N ARG A 337 -62.53 13.73 24.82
CA ARG A 337 -63.39 14.95 24.77
C ARG A 337 -62.76 16.22 24.16
N ALA A 338 -63.46 17.03 23.36
CA ALA A 338 -64.64 16.86 22.47
C ALA A 338 -64.74 18.13 21.56
N ALA A 339 -65.86 18.30 20.85
CA ALA A 339 -66.26 19.47 20.05
C ALA A 339 -65.55 19.63 18.68
N ASP A 340 -66.21 20.06 17.59
CA ASP A 340 -67.65 20.29 17.36
C ASP A 340 -67.98 20.47 15.84
N TYR A 341 -69.18 20.02 15.40
CA TYR A 341 -69.87 20.25 14.09
C TYR A 341 -69.09 19.91 12.78
N GLU A 342 -69.69 19.58 11.61
CA GLU A 342 -71.10 19.42 11.18
C GLU A 342 -71.21 18.36 10.04
N GLU A 343 -72.45 17.93 9.73
CA GLU A 343 -73.08 17.44 8.46
C GLU A 343 -72.27 17.03 7.18
N VAL A 344 -72.73 16.16 6.25
CA VAL A 344 -74.00 15.42 6.00
C VAL A 344 -73.71 13.98 5.43
N GLU A 345 -74.71 13.09 5.37
CA GLU A 345 -74.99 11.95 4.43
C GLU A 345 -73.90 11.34 3.49
N SER A 346 -73.94 10.07 3.04
CA SER A 346 -74.74 8.84 3.30
C SER A 346 -74.00 7.64 2.62
N GLY A 347 -74.27 6.35 2.84
CA GLY A 347 -75.15 5.64 3.78
C GLY A 347 -75.14 4.13 3.49
N VAL A 348 -75.41 3.29 4.50
CA VAL A 348 -75.73 1.83 4.42
C VAL A 348 -74.72 0.90 3.70
N GLY A 349 -74.07 -0.10 4.32
CA GLY A 349 -74.02 -0.52 5.73
C GLY A 349 -74.21 -2.04 5.92
N ASN A 350 -73.72 -2.56 7.06
CA ASN A 350 -74.06 -3.87 7.68
C ASN A 350 -73.63 -5.17 6.93
N ASN A 351 -73.40 -6.32 7.60
CA ASN A 351 -72.95 -6.62 8.98
C ASN A 351 -72.56 -8.12 9.06
N ARG A 352 -71.95 -8.56 10.17
CA ARG A 352 -71.69 -9.95 10.62
C ARG A 352 -70.65 -10.74 9.79
N GLY A 353 -69.79 -11.59 10.35
CA GLY A 353 -69.43 -11.78 11.76
C GLY A 353 -69.34 -13.25 12.21
N LEU A 354 -68.56 -13.46 13.29
CA LEU A 354 -68.52 -14.63 14.19
C LEU A 354 -67.75 -15.94 13.78
N ARG A 355 -66.70 -16.18 14.58
CA ARG A 355 -66.37 -17.44 15.31
C ARG A 355 -65.59 -18.60 14.65
N ARG A 356 -64.30 -18.60 14.99
CA ARG A 356 -63.52 -19.71 15.63
C ARG A 356 -64.21 -21.08 15.75
N ARG A 357 -63.58 -22.13 15.19
CA ARG A 357 -63.21 -23.35 15.96
C ARG A 357 -61.93 -24.00 15.41
N LYS A 358 -61.49 -25.14 15.97
CA LYS A 358 -60.07 -25.58 16.02
C LYS A 358 -59.94 -27.12 15.94
N LYS A 359 -58.86 -27.61 15.30
CA LYS A 359 -58.51 -29.04 15.06
C LYS A 359 -59.43 -29.75 14.03
N THR A 360 -59.03 -30.84 13.34
CA THR A 360 -57.85 -31.74 13.47
C THR A 360 -57.40 -32.27 12.09
N LYS A 361 -56.20 -32.85 11.96
CA LYS A 361 -55.82 -33.74 10.83
C LYS A 361 -56.67 -35.03 10.83
N PRO A 362 -56.83 -35.72 9.70
CA PRO A 362 -55.96 -36.88 9.40
C PRO A 362 -55.23 -36.76 8.04
N GLU A 363 -54.62 -37.85 7.59
CA GLU A 363 -53.66 -37.92 6.48
C GLU A 363 -54.21 -38.61 5.21
N LEU A 364 -53.39 -38.57 4.14
CA LEU A 364 -53.36 -39.45 2.96
C LEU A 364 -54.57 -39.44 2.01
N GLN A 365 -54.35 -38.84 0.83
CA GLN A 365 -54.63 -39.49 -0.46
C GLN A 365 -53.88 -38.77 -1.58
N ASP A 366 -53.12 -39.52 -2.38
CA ASP A 366 -52.44 -38.99 -3.55
C ASP A 366 -53.43 -38.49 -4.60
N LYS A 367 -53.18 -37.30 -5.12
CA LYS A 367 -53.81 -36.79 -6.33
C LYS A 367 -52.75 -36.13 -7.19
N HIS A 368 -52.54 -36.70 -8.38
CA HIS A 368 -51.76 -36.05 -9.43
C HIS A 368 -52.37 -34.68 -9.74
N VAL A 369 -51.75 -33.62 -9.23
CA VAL A 369 -52.06 -32.25 -9.67
C VAL A 369 -51.43 -32.08 -11.04
N PHE A 370 -52.22 -32.29 -12.08
CA PHE A 370 -51.85 -32.07 -13.47
C PHE A 370 -51.50 -30.58 -13.67
N GLN A 371 -50.22 -30.24 -13.52
CA GLN A 371 -49.72 -28.91 -13.89
C GLN A 371 -49.79 -28.76 -15.40
N LYS A 372 -50.82 -28.06 -15.88
CA LYS A 372 -50.76 -27.46 -17.23
C LYS A 372 -49.50 -26.59 -17.30
N PRO A 373 -48.67 -26.68 -18.35
CA PRO A 373 -47.54 -25.78 -18.51
C PRO A 373 -48.06 -24.35 -18.66
N THR A 374 -47.87 -23.52 -17.63
CA THR A 374 -48.01 -22.07 -17.75
C THR A 374 -46.95 -21.57 -18.71
N ALA A 375 -47.38 -20.84 -19.74
CA ALA A 375 -46.46 -20.13 -20.63
C ALA A 375 -45.54 -19.20 -19.82
N PRO A 376 -44.28 -19.02 -20.24
CA PRO A 376 -43.34 -18.16 -19.51
C PRO A 376 -43.89 -16.73 -19.44
N VAL A 377 -43.91 -16.17 -18.24
CA VAL A 377 -44.32 -14.77 -18.03
C VAL A 377 -43.12 -13.90 -18.40
N VAL A 378 -43.09 -13.47 -19.65
CA VAL A 378 -42.18 -12.41 -20.13
C VAL A 378 -42.30 -11.23 -19.18
N ARG A 379 -41.16 -10.65 -18.82
CA ARG A 379 -41.09 -9.42 -18.02
C ARG A 379 -40.05 -8.49 -18.59
N GLU A 380 -40.36 -7.21 -18.51
CA GLU A 380 -39.38 -6.14 -18.59
C GLU A 380 -38.45 -6.23 -17.38
N VAL A 381 -37.15 -6.33 -17.65
CA VAL A 381 -36.08 -6.43 -16.65
C VAL A 381 -35.20 -5.21 -16.82
N GLU A 382 -35.26 -4.29 -15.85
CA GLU A 382 -34.34 -3.16 -15.76
C GLU A 382 -32.90 -3.67 -15.56
N ILE A 383 -31.98 -3.29 -16.44
CA ILE A 383 -30.55 -3.67 -16.38
C ILE A 383 -29.69 -2.40 -16.21
N PRO A 384 -28.96 -2.25 -15.08
CA PRO A 384 -27.94 -1.21 -14.87
C PRO A 384 -26.58 -1.61 -15.45
N GLU A 385 -25.57 -0.74 -15.40
CA GLU A 385 -24.20 -1.00 -15.91
C GLU A 385 -23.57 -2.31 -15.40
N LEU A 386 -23.81 -2.63 -14.12
CA LEU A 386 -23.32 -3.81 -13.42
C LEU A 386 -24.43 -4.41 -12.54
N ILE A 387 -24.71 -5.70 -12.69
CA ILE A 387 -25.75 -6.41 -11.92
C ILE A 387 -25.27 -7.79 -11.47
N SER A 388 -25.53 -8.18 -10.21
CA SER A 388 -25.15 -9.52 -9.75
C SER A 388 -26.08 -10.60 -10.32
N VAL A 389 -25.58 -11.82 -10.54
CA VAL A 389 -26.40 -12.95 -11.05
C VAL A 389 -27.62 -13.20 -10.16
N GLY A 390 -27.46 -13.09 -8.83
CA GLY A 390 -28.54 -13.19 -7.86
C GLY A 390 -29.61 -12.11 -8.03
N GLU A 391 -29.23 -10.86 -8.28
CA GLU A 391 -30.17 -9.75 -8.53
C GLU A 391 -30.86 -9.87 -9.88
N LEU A 392 -30.12 -10.23 -10.93
CA LEU A 392 -30.67 -10.47 -12.28
C LEU A 392 -31.74 -11.57 -12.23
N ALA A 393 -31.40 -12.71 -11.63
CA ALA A 393 -32.33 -13.82 -11.37
C ALA A 393 -33.56 -13.38 -10.56
N ASN A 394 -33.38 -12.53 -9.55
CA ASN A 394 -34.49 -12.01 -8.74
C ASN A 394 -35.42 -11.06 -9.54
N ARG A 395 -34.87 -10.16 -10.37
CA ARG A 395 -35.66 -9.26 -11.25
C ARG A 395 -36.49 -10.06 -12.25
N MET A 396 -35.89 -11.06 -12.91
CA MET A 396 -36.58 -12.05 -13.75
C MET A 396 -37.57 -12.90 -12.94
N SER A 397 -37.29 -13.09 -11.64
CA SER A 397 -37.89 -14.10 -10.75
C SER A 397 -37.72 -15.54 -11.24
N ILE A 398 -36.58 -15.80 -11.89
CA ILE A 398 -36.08 -17.13 -12.25
C ILE A 398 -35.16 -17.63 -11.12
N LYS A 399 -35.04 -18.94 -10.94
CA LYS A 399 -34.08 -19.51 -9.97
C LYS A 399 -32.64 -19.22 -10.43
N VAL A 400 -31.78 -18.74 -9.54
CA VAL A 400 -30.37 -18.40 -9.85
C VAL A 400 -29.62 -19.55 -10.56
N SER A 401 -29.94 -20.80 -10.23
CA SER A 401 -29.36 -22.00 -10.85
C SER A 401 -29.80 -22.27 -12.30
N VAL A 402 -30.71 -21.48 -12.87
CA VAL A 402 -31.03 -21.46 -14.31
C VAL A 402 -30.20 -20.38 -15.00
N VAL A 403 -30.11 -19.18 -14.41
CA VAL A 403 -29.29 -18.08 -14.94
C VAL A 403 -27.81 -18.47 -14.99
N ILE A 404 -27.29 -19.13 -13.95
CA ILE A 404 -25.93 -19.70 -13.94
C ILE A 404 -25.74 -20.78 -15.03
N LYS A 405 -26.78 -21.54 -15.39
CA LYS A 405 -26.68 -22.54 -16.46
C LYS A 405 -26.62 -21.92 -17.85
N GLU A 406 -27.29 -20.79 -18.06
CA GLU A 406 -27.23 -20.07 -19.34
C GLU A 406 -25.88 -19.38 -19.52
N LEU A 407 -25.40 -18.67 -18.49
CA LEU A 407 -24.02 -18.15 -18.44
C LEU A 407 -22.97 -19.24 -18.69
N PHE A 408 -23.16 -20.45 -18.14
CA PHE A 408 -22.26 -21.57 -18.35
C PHE A 408 -22.29 -22.11 -19.80
N LYS A 409 -23.44 -22.09 -20.50
CA LYS A 409 -23.50 -22.39 -21.95
C LYS A 409 -22.75 -21.34 -22.78
N GLN A 410 -22.84 -20.07 -22.38
CA GLN A 410 -22.07 -18.97 -22.96
C GLN A 410 -20.56 -19.03 -22.59
N GLY A 411 -20.11 -20.08 -21.88
CA GLY A 411 -18.71 -20.30 -21.51
C GLY A 411 -18.26 -19.61 -20.22
N MET A 412 -19.16 -18.88 -19.53
CA MET A 412 -18.84 -18.13 -18.32
C MET A 412 -19.14 -18.92 -17.05
N MET A 413 -18.11 -19.22 -16.27
CA MET A 413 -18.24 -19.78 -14.93
C MET A 413 -18.47 -18.65 -13.92
N VAL A 414 -19.74 -18.43 -13.53
CA VAL A 414 -20.16 -17.27 -12.74
C VAL A 414 -20.77 -17.69 -11.40
N THR A 415 -20.39 -17.00 -10.32
CA THR A 415 -20.95 -17.22 -8.97
C THR A 415 -22.15 -16.32 -8.67
N ILE A 416 -22.99 -16.69 -7.69
CA ILE A 416 -24.26 -16.01 -7.35
C ILE A 416 -24.09 -14.49 -7.13
N ASN A 417 -22.97 -14.07 -6.52
CA ASN A 417 -22.71 -12.68 -6.11
C ASN A 417 -21.75 -11.96 -7.05
N GLN A 418 -21.36 -12.57 -8.18
CA GLN A 418 -20.49 -11.96 -9.17
C GLN A 418 -21.29 -11.01 -10.05
N ALA A 419 -20.73 -9.84 -10.33
CA ALA A 419 -21.32 -8.88 -11.25
C ALA A 419 -21.18 -9.34 -12.70
N LEU A 420 -22.22 -9.11 -13.48
CA LEU A 420 -22.26 -9.16 -14.93
C LEU A 420 -22.26 -7.74 -15.47
N ASP A 421 -21.63 -7.56 -16.62
CA ASP A 421 -21.76 -6.37 -17.46
C ASP A 421 -23.15 -6.30 -18.12
N ARG A 422 -23.54 -5.08 -18.49
CA ARG A 422 -24.79 -4.71 -19.18
C ARG A 422 -25.09 -5.58 -20.41
N ASP A 423 -24.09 -5.91 -21.21
CA ASP A 423 -24.26 -6.59 -22.49
C ASP A 423 -24.50 -8.09 -22.28
N THR A 424 -23.67 -8.75 -21.47
CA THR A 424 -23.89 -10.13 -21.00
C THR A 424 -25.24 -10.28 -20.29
N ALA A 425 -25.58 -9.35 -19.40
CA ALA A 425 -26.85 -9.37 -18.69
C ALA A 425 -28.05 -9.23 -19.64
N THR A 426 -27.92 -8.43 -20.70
CA THR A 426 -28.93 -8.29 -21.76
C THR A 426 -29.11 -9.60 -22.53
N LEU A 427 -28.02 -10.21 -23.01
CA LEU A 427 -28.06 -11.49 -23.73
C LEU A 427 -28.73 -12.60 -22.91
N VAL A 428 -28.36 -12.73 -21.63
CA VAL A 428 -28.96 -13.74 -20.72
C VAL A 428 -30.43 -13.45 -20.40
N VAL A 429 -30.85 -12.18 -20.42
CA VAL A 429 -32.26 -11.79 -20.28
C VAL A 429 -33.07 -12.16 -21.52
N GLU A 430 -32.54 -11.89 -22.71
CA GLU A 430 -33.19 -12.22 -23.99
C GLU A 430 -33.27 -13.74 -24.23
N GLU A 431 -32.18 -14.50 -24.00
CA GLU A 431 -32.15 -15.97 -24.14
C GLU A 431 -33.13 -16.68 -23.19
N LEU A 432 -33.35 -16.13 -22.00
CA LEU A 432 -34.35 -16.64 -21.04
C LEU A 432 -35.77 -16.12 -21.28
N GLY A 433 -36.02 -15.40 -22.39
CA GLY A 433 -37.35 -14.97 -22.82
C GLY A 433 -37.91 -13.77 -22.06
N HIS A 434 -37.03 -12.91 -21.54
CA HIS A 434 -37.38 -11.64 -20.90
C HIS A 434 -36.96 -10.45 -21.77
N THR A 435 -37.58 -9.29 -21.58
CA THR A 435 -37.24 -8.06 -22.32
C THR A 435 -36.29 -7.20 -21.48
N ALA A 436 -35.07 -6.99 -21.98
CA ALA A 436 -34.12 -6.09 -21.35
C ALA A 436 -34.56 -4.63 -21.53
N VAL A 437 -34.80 -3.94 -20.42
CA VAL A 437 -34.95 -2.48 -20.40
C VAL A 437 -33.64 -1.91 -19.89
N LEU A 438 -32.93 -1.18 -20.76
CA LEU A 438 -31.68 -0.54 -20.38
C LEU A 438 -31.99 0.64 -19.45
N THR A 439 -31.73 0.45 -18.16
CA THR A 439 -31.89 1.49 -17.15
C THR A 439 -30.52 2.04 -16.83
N ASP A 440 -30.14 3.07 -17.59
CA ASP A 440 -29.26 4.10 -17.03
C ASP A 440 -29.97 4.61 -15.77
N LEU A 441 -29.42 4.25 -14.61
CA LEU A 441 -29.83 4.90 -13.37
C LEU A 441 -29.58 6.39 -13.59
N ARG A 442 -30.60 7.23 -13.37
CA ARG A 442 -30.38 8.65 -13.13
C ARG A 442 -29.72 8.77 -11.77
N ASP A 443 -28.41 8.49 -11.76
CA ASP A 443 -27.57 8.64 -10.59
C ASP A 443 -27.70 10.06 -10.07
N ALA A 444 -27.61 10.23 -8.75
CA ALA A 444 -27.58 11.54 -8.13
C ALA A 444 -26.46 12.42 -8.75
N GLU A 445 -25.37 11.78 -9.17
CA GLU A 445 -24.27 12.39 -9.92
C GLU A 445 -24.68 12.92 -11.30
N GLY A 446 -25.29 12.10 -12.16
CA GLY A 446 -25.75 12.55 -13.49
C GLY A 446 -26.80 13.65 -13.38
N THR A 447 -27.77 13.48 -12.49
CA THR A 447 -28.83 14.47 -12.25
C THR A 447 -28.28 15.81 -11.75
N LEU A 448 -27.19 15.81 -10.97
CA LEU A 448 -26.53 17.03 -10.51
C LEU A 448 -25.60 17.65 -11.55
N LEU A 449 -25.00 16.85 -12.44
CA LEU A 449 -24.27 17.36 -13.60
C LEU A 449 -25.23 18.09 -14.55
N ASP A 450 -26.39 17.50 -14.84
CA ASP A 450 -27.46 18.14 -15.63
C ASP A 450 -27.98 19.42 -14.95
N GLU A 451 -28.35 19.36 -13.65
CA GLU A 451 -28.82 20.54 -12.90
C GLU A 451 -27.79 21.70 -12.87
N VAL A 452 -26.49 21.40 -12.91
CA VAL A 452 -25.42 22.41 -12.95
C VAL A 452 -25.21 22.93 -14.38
N GLN A 453 -25.16 22.05 -15.38
CA GLN A 453 -24.99 22.42 -16.79
C GLN A 453 -26.12 23.34 -17.27
N GLU A 454 -27.37 23.02 -16.93
CA GLU A 454 -28.53 23.88 -17.22
C GLU A 454 -28.42 25.27 -16.57
N GLN A 455 -27.72 25.41 -15.44
CA GLN A 455 -27.51 26.69 -14.75
C GLN A 455 -26.30 27.46 -15.29
N GLU A 456 -25.25 26.78 -15.75
CA GLU A 456 -24.12 27.39 -16.45
C GLU A 456 -24.57 27.99 -17.81
N ASP A 457 -25.37 27.26 -18.59
CA ASP A 457 -25.88 27.70 -19.90
C ASP A 457 -26.90 28.86 -19.82
N GLN A 458 -27.51 29.09 -18.64
CA GLN A 458 -28.42 30.21 -18.38
C GLN A 458 -27.70 31.50 -17.93
N ALA A 459 -26.41 31.45 -17.66
CA ALA A 459 -25.66 32.56 -17.08
C ALA A 459 -24.81 33.32 -18.12
N GLU A 460 -24.75 34.64 -18.00
CA GLU A 460 -23.99 35.49 -18.92
C GLU A 460 -22.47 35.24 -18.80
N ALA A 461 -21.84 34.84 -19.91
CA ALA A 461 -20.43 34.48 -19.97
C ALA A 461 -19.54 35.73 -20.13
N VAL A 462 -18.96 36.18 -19.02
CA VAL A 462 -18.12 37.38 -18.93
C VAL A 462 -16.65 37.01 -19.18
N PRO A 463 -15.82 37.87 -19.80
CA PRO A 463 -14.37 37.65 -19.90
C PRO A 463 -13.73 37.39 -18.54
N ARG A 464 -12.83 36.40 -18.45
CA ARG A 464 -12.18 35.97 -17.20
C ARG A 464 -10.65 36.08 -17.25
N PRO A 465 -9.97 36.23 -16.10
CA PRO A 465 -8.51 36.13 -16.01
C PRO A 465 -7.99 34.81 -16.64
N PRO A 466 -6.88 34.82 -17.40
CA PRO A 466 -6.23 33.58 -17.81
C PRO A 466 -5.60 32.89 -16.60
N VAL A 467 -5.69 31.56 -16.57
CA VAL A 467 -4.92 30.72 -15.66
C VAL A 467 -3.75 30.10 -16.43
N VAL A 468 -2.54 30.24 -15.89
CA VAL A 468 -1.29 30.00 -16.61
C VAL A 468 -0.36 29.08 -15.83
N THR A 469 0.01 27.93 -16.39
CA THR A 469 1.02 27.05 -15.77
C THR A 469 2.43 27.43 -16.23
N ILE A 470 3.39 27.47 -15.31
CA ILE A 470 4.82 27.57 -15.64
C ILE A 470 5.50 26.21 -15.58
N MET A 471 6.12 25.83 -16.70
CA MET A 471 6.85 24.59 -16.89
C MET A 471 8.28 24.81 -17.39
N GLY A 472 9.04 23.72 -17.52
CA GLY A 472 10.47 23.72 -17.84
C GLY A 472 11.29 22.95 -16.80
N HIS A 473 12.57 22.77 -17.13
CA HIS A 473 13.56 22.02 -16.35
C HIS A 473 13.84 22.62 -14.96
N VAL A 474 14.58 21.86 -14.14
CA VAL A 474 15.24 22.37 -12.92
C VAL A 474 16.26 23.46 -13.32
N ASP A 475 16.54 24.40 -12.41
CA ASP A 475 17.49 25.53 -12.55
C ASP A 475 17.31 26.48 -13.75
N HIS A 476 16.27 26.28 -14.58
CA HIS A 476 15.81 27.26 -15.58
C HIS A 476 15.20 28.53 -14.97
N GLY A 477 15.13 28.66 -13.64
CA GLY A 477 14.74 29.89 -12.94
C GLY A 477 13.23 30.15 -12.87
N LYS A 478 12.39 29.12 -12.97
CA LYS A 478 10.92 29.21 -12.90
C LYS A 478 10.42 29.95 -11.65
N THR A 479 10.78 29.44 -10.48
CA THR A 479 10.44 30.04 -9.19
C THR A 479 11.03 31.43 -9.02
N SER A 480 12.21 31.70 -9.61
CA SER A 480 12.85 33.03 -9.60
C SER A 480 12.09 34.06 -10.44
N LEU A 481 11.58 33.66 -11.61
CA LEU A 481 10.73 34.49 -12.46
C LEU A 481 9.44 34.86 -11.71
N LEU A 482 8.88 33.89 -11.00
CA LEU A 482 7.65 34.07 -10.23
C LEU A 482 7.84 34.88 -8.94
N ASP A 483 8.96 34.69 -8.25
CA ASP A 483 9.35 35.56 -7.13
C ASP A 483 9.51 37.02 -7.56
N TYR A 484 10.06 37.26 -8.75
CA TYR A 484 10.14 38.62 -9.31
C TYR A 484 8.75 39.20 -9.56
N ILE A 485 7.87 38.49 -10.29
CA ILE A 485 6.49 38.93 -10.58
C ILE A 485 5.72 39.23 -9.29
N ARG A 486 5.79 38.33 -8.30
CA ARG A 486 5.12 38.46 -6.99
C ARG A 486 5.76 39.51 -6.07
N ARG A 487 6.97 39.98 -6.40
CA ARG A 487 7.83 40.81 -5.53
C ARG A 487 8.16 40.12 -4.18
N THR A 488 8.20 38.79 -4.18
CA THR A 488 8.51 37.93 -3.01
C THR A 488 9.85 37.21 -3.18
N ARG A 489 10.22 36.33 -2.22
CA ARG A 489 11.43 35.49 -2.27
C ARG A 489 11.20 34.08 -1.68
N VAL A 490 10.21 33.37 -2.20
CA VAL A 490 9.85 32.00 -1.83
C VAL A 490 10.99 31.01 -2.12
N ALA A 491 11.68 31.15 -3.25
CA ALA A 491 12.80 30.25 -3.63
C ALA A 491 13.94 30.25 -2.60
N SER A 492 14.09 31.31 -1.80
CA SER A 492 15.08 31.41 -0.72
C SER A 492 14.58 30.89 0.65
N GLY A 493 13.29 30.58 0.77
CA GLY A 493 12.66 30.03 1.98
C GLY A 493 12.28 28.55 1.88
N GLU A 494 12.20 27.99 0.67
CA GLU A 494 11.88 26.58 0.45
C GLU A 494 13.05 25.63 0.80
N ALA A 495 12.73 24.46 1.34
CA ALA A 495 13.72 23.45 1.68
C ALA A 495 14.41 22.91 0.42
N GLY A 496 15.74 23.00 0.39
CA GLY A 496 16.55 22.67 -0.80
C GLY A 496 16.56 23.75 -1.90
N GLY A 497 15.88 24.89 -1.71
CA GLY A 497 15.81 25.96 -2.71
C GLY A 497 15.00 25.59 -3.97
N ILE A 498 14.12 24.60 -3.87
CA ILE A 498 13.32 24.06 -4.99
C ILE A 498 11.83 24.01 -4.64
N THR A 499 10.98 24.32 -5.62
CA THR A 499 9.55 24.03 -5.53
C THR A 499 9.32 22.53 -5.50
N GLN A 500 8.48 22.08 -4.57
CA GLN A 500 8.12 20.66 -4.38
C GLN A 500 6.59 20.45 -4.24
N HIS A 501 5.83 21.53 -4.35
CA HIS A 501 4.37 21.63 -4.19
C HIS A 501 3.79 22.44 -5.37
N ILE A 502 2.48 22.36 -5.64
CA ILE A 502 1.85 23.17 -6.69
C ILE A 502 1.31 24.47 -6.08
N GLY A 503 2.05 25.56 -6.26
CA GLY A 503 1.64 26.90 -5.81
C GLY A 503 0.63 27.54 -6.75
N ALA A 504 -0.50 28.02 -6.23
CA ALA A 504 -1.49 28.80 -6.98
C ALA A 504 -1.68 30.19 -6.36
N TYR A 505 -1.69 31.23 -7.19
CA TYR A 505 -1.90 32.62 -6.76
C TYR A 505 -2.32 33.50 -7.96
N HIS A 506 -2.83 34.70 -7.67
CA HIS A 506 -3.15 35.72 -8.68
C HIS A 506 -2.22 36.94 -8.59
N VAL A 507 -2.11 37.67 -9.69
CA VAL A 507 -1.31 38.89 -9.85
C VAL A 507 -2.15 39.93 -10.58
N GLU A 508 -2.35 41.10 -9.96
CA GLU A 508 -3.04 42.23 -10.58
C GLU A 508 -2.04 43.08 -11.39
N THR A 509 -2.34 43.31 -12.66
CA THR A 509 -1.59 44.23 -13.54
C THR A 509 -2.49 45.40 -13.94
N ALA A 510 -1.91 46.47 -14.51
CA ALA A 510 -2.67 47.63 -14.98
C ALA A 510 -3.63 47.34 -16.15
N LYS A 511 -3.51 46.16 -16.80
CA LYS A 511 -4.35 45.73 -17.93
C LYS A 511 -5.33 44.62 -17.57
N GLY A 512 -5.08 43.88 -16.49
CA GLY A 512 -5.91 42.77 -16.05
C GLY A 512 -5.22 41.90 -15.00
N THR A 513 -5.96 40.95 -14.43
CA THR A 513 -5.43 39.96 -13.49
C THR A 513 -4.96 38.71 -14.24
N VAL A 514 -3.85 38.11 -13.80
CA VAL A 514 -3.35 36.81 -14.29
C VAL A 514 -3.22 35.85 -13.11
N SER A 515 -3.71 34.62 -13.26
CA SER A 515 -3.54 33.56 -12.25
C SER A 515 -2.45 32.60 -12.67
N PHE A 516 -1.50 32.32 -11.77
CA PHE A 516 -0.35 31.46 -12.04
C PHE A 516 -0.40 30.17 -11.23
N LEU A 517 -0.08 29.05 -11.90
CA LEU A 517 0.28 27.78 -11.26
C LEU A 517 1.79 27.52 -11.43
N ASP A 518 2.52 27.50 -10.32
CA ASP A 518 3.92 27.07 -10.29
C ASP A 518 3.98 25.54 -10.20
N THR A 519 4.68 24.88 -11.13
CA THR A 519 4.83 23.41 -11.12
C THR A 519 6.30 22.99 -10.97
N PRO A 520 6.60 22.02 -10.09
CA PRO A 520 7.97 21.59 -9.84
C PRO A 520 8.62 20.95 -11.08
N GLY A 521 9.89 21.28 -11.32
CA GLY A 521 10.63 20.85 -12.52
C GLY A 521 11.08 19.38 -12.52
N HIS A 522 11.37 18.81 -11.35
CA HIS A 522 11.99 17.48 -11.25
C HIS A 522 11.10 16.34 -11.80
N ALA A 523 11.75 15.31 -12.35
CA ALA A 523 11.14 14.16 -13.03
C ALA A 523 10.05 13.45 -12.21
N ALA A 524 10.24 13.26 -10.89
CA ALA A 524 9.25 12.64 -9.98
C ALA A 524 7.85 13.28 -10.07
N PHE A 525 7.78 14.58 -10.39
CA PHE A 525 6.54 15.35 -10.39
C PHE A 525 5.86 15.43 -11.76
N SER A 526 6.11 14.49 -12.68
CA SER A 526 5.49 14.50 -14.01
C SER A 526 3.95 14.47 -13.94
N ALA A 527 3.37 13.77 -12.94
CA ALA A 527 1.93 13.80 -12.66
C ALA A 527 1.40 15.19 -12.22
N MET A 528 2.21 15.98 -11.49
CA MET A 528 1.86 17.37 -11.16
C MET A 528 1.87 18.27 -12.40
N ARG A 529 2.85 18.08 -13.31
CA ARG A 529 2.89 18.80 -14.58
C ARG A 529 1.67 18.49 -15.45
N ALA A 530 1.31 17.21 -15.59
CA ALA A 530 0.10 16.79 -16.31
C ALA A 530 -1.18 17.43 -15.72
N ARG A 531 -1.29 17.48 -14.37
CA ARG A 531 -2.40 18.17 -13.67
C ARG A 531 -2.43 19.67 -13.99
N GLY A 532 -1.28 20.35 -13.93
CA GLY A 532 -1.17 21.78 -14.27
C GLY A 532 -1.61 22.06 -15.71
N ALA A 533 -1.08 21.32 -16.69
CA ALA A 533 -1.44 21.47 -18.10
C ALA A 533 -2.96 21.35 -18.33
N LYS A 534 -3.62 20.34 -17.76
CA LYS A 534 -5.07 20.12 -17.93
C LYS A 534 -5.93 21.26 -17.33
N VAL A 535 -5.43 21.95 -16.30
CA VAL A 535 -6.21 22.92 -15.50
C VAL A 535 -6.02 24.37 -15.98
N THR A 536 -5.10 24.62 -16.92
CA THR A 536 -4.72 25.98 -17.33
C THR A 536 -4.98 26.28 -18.80
N ASP A 537 -5.28 27.55 -19.06
CA ASP A 537 -5.65 28.07 -20.39
C ASP A 537 -4.42 28.30 -21.27
N ILE A 538 -3.26 28.57 -20.65
CA ILE A 538 -1.98 28.87 -21.31
C ILE A 538 -0.85 28.18 -20.54
N VAL A 539 0.18 27.68 -21.24
CA VAL A 539 1.41 27.14 -20.62
C VAL A 539 2.63 27.97 -21.01
N ILE A 540 3.35 28.49 -20.02
CA ILE A 540 4.66 29.12 -20.21
C ILE A 540 5.75 28.06 -20.10
N LEU A 541 6.54 27.92 -21.16
CA LEU A 541 7.73 27.07 -21.19
C LEU A 541 8.97 27.92 -20.89
N VAL A 542 9.52 27.78 -19.69
CA VAL A 542 10.75 28.48 -19.29
C VAL A 542 11.97 27.69 -19.75
N VAL A 543 12.68 28.23 -20.74
CA VAL A 543 13.90 27.63 -21.30
C VAL A 543 15.07 28.53 -20.97
N ALA A 544 16.15 28.00 -20.41
CA ALA A 544 17.33 28.80 -20.10
C ALA A 544 18.21 28.95 -21.35
N ALA A 545 18.64 30.18 -21.63
CA ALA A 545 19.34 30.53 -22.87
C ALA A 545 20.85 30.16 -22.90
N ASP A 546 21.34 29.55 -21.82
CA ASP A 546 22.65 28.92 -21.67
C ASP A 546 22.57 27.37 -21.74
N ASP A 547 21.54 26.77 -21.13
CA ASP A 547 21.37 25.31 -21.08
C ASP A 547 20.70 24.74 -22.35
N GLY A 548 19.68 25.43 -22.89
CA GLY A 548 18.89 24.98 -24.04
C GLY A 548 17.74 24.02 -23.70
N VAL A 549 17.35 23.19 -24.67
CA VAL A 549 16.23 22.25 -24.50
C VAL A 549 16.69 20.96 -23.79
N MET A 550 16.18 20.74 -22.57
CA MET A 550 16.49 19.60 -21.71
C MET A 550 15.34 18.57 -21.66
N PRO A 551 15.56 17.32 -21.21
CA PRO A 551 14.52 16.28 -21.21
C PRO A 551 13.22 16.66 -20.50
N GLN A 552 13.27 17.38 -19.38
CA GLN A 552 12.07 17.87 -18.67
C GLN A 552 11.36 19.02 -19.40
N THR A 553 12.06 19.75 -20.28
CA THR A 553 11.46 20.70 -21.22
C THR A 553 10.69 19.96 -22.31
N ILE A 554 11.21 18.83 -22.80
CA ILE A 554 10.52 17.95 -23.76
C ILE A 554 9.27 17.31 -23.13
N GLU A 555 9.35 16.83 -21.88
CA GLU A 555 8.16 16.39 -21.12
C GLU A 555 7.11 17.50 -20.99
N ALA A 556 7.53 18.74 -20.71
CA ALA A 556 6.62 19.87 -20.57
C ALA A 556 5.89 20.21 -21.89
N ILE A 557 6.61 20.18 -23.01
CA ILE A 557 6.04 20.33 -24.37
C ILE A 557 5.00 19.23 -24.63
N GLN A 558 5.30 17.98 -24.29
CA GLN A 558 4.37 16.86 -24.43
C GLN A 558 3.10 17.03 -23.58
N HIS A 559 3.23 17.45 -22.32
CA HIS A 559 2.09 17.71 -21.43
C HIS A 559 1.20 18.86 -21.95
N ALA A 560 1.80 19.95 -22.46
CA ALA A 560 1.06 21.08 -23.03
C ALA A 560 0.28 20.67 -24.30
N HIS A 561 0.92 19.97 -25.25
CA HIS A 561 0.25 19.46 -26.44
C HIS A 561 -0.84 18.42 -26.11
N ALA A 562 -0.64 17.56 -25.11
CA ALA A 562 -1.65 16.60 -24.66
C ALA A 562 -2.88 17.28 -24.04
N ALA A 563 -2.68 18.39 -23.31
CA ALA A 563 -3.77 19.25 -22.82
C ALA A 563 -4.37 20.16 -23.90
N LYS A 564 -3.71 20.30 -25.07
CA LYS A 564 -4.00 21.27 -26.14
C LYS A 564 -3.91 22.74 -25.68
N ALA A 565 -3.14 23.01 -24.62
CA ALA A 565 -2.91 24.37 -24.15
C ALA A 565 -1.87 25.07 -25.03
N PRO A 566 -2.11 26.31 -25.51
CA PRO A 566 -1.14 27.08 -26.26
C PRO A 566 0.11 27.39 -25.42
N LEU A 567 1.26 27.41 -26.10
CA LEU A 567 2.57 27.61 -25.50
C LEU A 567 3.07 29.05 -25.68
N ILE A 568 3.65 29.61 -24.63
CA ILE A 568 4.48 30.83 -24.69
C ILE A 568 5.88 30.48 -24.18
N VAL A 569 6.92 30.76 -24.96
CA VAL A 569 8.31 30.44 -24.58
C VAL A 569 8.94 31.63 -23.87
N ALA A 570 9.27 31.45 -22.60
CA ALA A 570 10.03 32.42 -21.81
C ALA A 570 11.52 32.04 -21.81
N LEU A 571 12.30 32.68 -22.68
CA LEU A 571 13.73 32.44 -22.83
C LEU A 571 14.50 33.19 -21.73
N ASN A 572 14.90 32.49 -20.67
CA ASN A 572 15.41 33.05 -19.41
C ASN A 572 16.96 33.09 -19.34
N LYS A 573 17.48 33.80 -18.33
CA LYS A 573 18.91 34.07 -18.06
C LYS A 573 19.61 34.95 -19.12
N MET A 574 18.86 35.81 -19.81
CA MET A 574 19.38 36.78 -20.79
C MET A 574 20.40 37.80 -20.22
N ASP A 575 20.63 37.83 -18.90
CA ASP A 575 21.70 38.60 -18.25
C ASP A 575 23.11 37.98 -18.37
N LYS A 576 23.23 36.76 -18.91
CA LYS A 576 24.53 36.10 -19.15
C LYS A 576 25.13 36.50 -20.51
N PRO A 577 26.45 36.78 -20.61
CA PRO A 577 27.08 37.24 -21.86
C PRO A 577 27.27 36.16 -22.93
N ASN A 578 27.24 34.87 -22.55
CA ASN A 578 27.46 33.74 -23.45
C ASN A 578 26.15 33.10 -23.93
N VAL A 579 25.10 33.90 -24.11
CA VAL A 579 23.75 33.45 -24.50
C VAL A 579 23.58 33.45 -26.02
N ASN A 580 22.94 32.41 -26.56
CA ASN A 580 22.58 32.32 -27.97
C ASN A 580 21.09 31.92 -28.11
N PRO A 581 20.17 32.85 -28.44
CA PRO A 581 18.75 32.56 -28.57
C PRO A 581 18.44 31.67 -29.78
N ASP A 582 19.14 31.88 -30.90
CA ASP A 582 18.89 31.21 -32.19
C ASP A 582 19.11 29.70 -32.09
N LYS A 583 20.10 29.27 -31.29
CA LYS A 583 20.33 27.85 -30.94
C LYS A 583 19.10 27.23 -30.26
N VAL A 584 18.48 27.95 -29.32
CA VAL A 584 17.32 27.46 -28.58
C VAL A 584 16.07 27.42 -29.46
N MET A 585 15.91 28.39 -30.37
CA MET A 585 14.86 28.35 -31.42
C MET A 585 15.02 27.12 -32.32
N GLN A 586 16.25 26.80 -32.75
CA GLN A 586 16.54 25.62 -33.56
C GLN A 586 16.28 24.30 -32.81
N GLU A 587 16.53 24.25 -31.50
CA GLU A 587 16.21 23.08 -30.65
C GLU A 587 14.69 22.93 -30.44
N LEU A 588 13.97 24.02 -30.17
CA LEU A 588 12.51 24.01 -30.01
C LEU A 588 11.78 23.58 -31.29
N SER A 589 12.27 24.02 -32.45
CA SER A 589 11.74 23.63 -33.77
C SER A 589 11.80 22.11 -34.01
N GLN A 590 12.84 21.42 -33.51
CA GLN A 590 12.96 19.95 -33.59
C GLN A 590 11.91 19.21 -32.74
N HIS A 591 11.29 19.90 -31.78
CA HIS A 591 10.22 19.39 -30.92
C HIS A 591 8.83 19.92 -31.32
N ASN A 592 8.67 20.39 -32.56
CA ASN A 592 7.45 20.97 -33.13
C ASN A 592 6.98 22.29 -32.48
N VAL A 593 7.83 22.96 -31.70
CA VAL A 593 7.53 24.30 -31.15
C VAL A 593 8.12 25.34 -32.10
N LEU A 594 7.28 25.94 -32.95
CA LEU A 594 7.68 26.90 -33.98
C LEU A 594 7.42 28.33 -33.50
N VAL A 595 8.48 29.14 -33.50
CA VAL A 595 8.44 30.53 -33.01
C VAL A 595 7.86 31.48 -34.06
N GLU A 596 7.08 32.48 -33.63
CA GLU A 596 6.50 33.52 -34.51
C GLU A 596 7.53 34.23 -35.41
N GLU A 597 8.74 34.51 -34.90
CA GLU A 597 9.85 35.09 -35.67
C GLU A 597 10.19 34.29 -36.95
N TRP A 598 9.88 32.98 -36.97
CA TRP A 598 10.10 32.07 -38.10
C TRP A 598 8.78 31.65 -38.80
N GLY A 599 7.67 32.33 -38.50
CA GLY A 599 6.34 32.03 -39.06
C GLY A 599 5.58 30.91 -38.36
N GLY A 600 5.94 30.60 -37.10
CA GLY A 600 5.20 29.69 -36.23
C GLY A 600 4.05 30.34 -35.45
N ASP A 601 3.50 29.59 -34.50
CA ASP A 601 2.35 29.95 -33.65
C ASP A 601 2.73 30.26 -32.19
N THR A 602 3.98 30.00 -31.81
CA THR A 602 4.46 30.11 -30.43
C THR A 602 5.16 31.46 -30.21
N MET A 603 4.57 32.32 -29.37
CA MET A 603 5.24 33.56 -28.91
C MET A 603 6.53 33.22 -28.16
N LEU A 604 7.61 33.97 -28.41
CA LEU A 604 8.87 33.88 -27.67
C LEU A 604 9.22 35.23 -27.05
N VAL A 605 9.33 35.26 -25.72
CA VAL A 605 9.72 36.45 -24.96
C VAL A 605 11.08 36.24 -24.29
N ARG A 606 11.98 37.21 -24.45
CA ARG A 606 13.38 37.15 -23.99
C ARG A 606 13.47 37.81 -22.61
N VAL A 607 13.71 37.02 -21.55
CA VAL A 607 13.55 37.46 -20.15
C VAL A 607 14.80 37.23 -19.28
N SER A 608 14.89 37.96 -18.17
CA SER A 608 15.82 37.65 -17.08
C SER A 608 15.14 37.81 -15.73
N ALA A 609 14.82 36.67 -15.13
CA ALA A 609 14.26 36.55 -13.78
C ALA A 609 15.07 37.25 -12.66
N LYS A 610 16.34 37.60 -12.94
CA LYS A 610 17.26 38.22 -11.99
C LYS A 610 17.34 39.74 -12.13
N SER A 611 17.21 40.26 -13.35
CA SER A 611 17.28 41.71 -13.63
C SER A 611 15.91 42.37 -13.79
N GLY A 612 14.86 41.58 -14.07
CA GLY A 612 13.51 42.07 -14.37
C GLY A 612 13.24 42.29 -15.85
N LEU A 613 14.26 42.23 -16.71
CA LEU A 613 14.13 42.48 -18.15
C LEU A 613 13.15 41.49 -18.79
N GLY A 614 12.25 41.99 -19.64
CA GLY A 614 11.29 41.20 -20.41
C GLY A 614 10.06 40.70 -19.66
N ILE A 615 9.93 40.97 -18.35
CA ILE A 615 8.85 40.40 -17.53
C ILE A 615 7.52 41.12 -17.76
N ASP A 616 7.53 42.45 -17.93
CA ASP A 616 6.32 43.19 -18.29
C ASP A 616 5.86 42.82 -19.71
N ASP A 617 6.79 42.63 -20.66
CA ASP A 617 6.52 42.13 -22.01
C ASP A 617 5.90 40.72 -22.01
N LEU A 618 6.34 39.85 -21.08
CA LEU A 618 5.77 38.51 -20.89
C LEU A 618 4.35 38.57 -20.32
N LEU A 619 4.07 39.48 -19.39
CA LEU A 619 2.71 39.70 -18.87
C LEU A 619 1.77 40.24 -19.95
N ASP A 620 2.26 41.14 -20.81
CA ASP A 620 1.51 41.64 -21.96
C ASP A 620 1.22 40.54 -22.99
N ALA A 621 2.19 39.68 -23.30
CA ALA A 621 2.01 38.54 -24.20
C ALA A 621 0.95 37.53 -23.69
N ILE A 622 0.95 37.25 -22.38
CA ILE A 622 -0.06 36.38 -21.73
C ILE A 622 -1.47 36.97 -21.88
N LEU A 623 -1.63 38.27 -21.64
CA LEU A 623 -2.93 38.94 -21.74
C LEU A 623 -3.42 39.02 -23.18
N LEU A 624 -2.53 39.31 -24.14
CA LEU A 624 -2.85 39.29 -25.57
C LEU A 624 -3.30 37.89 -26.02
N GLN A 625 -2.60 36.83 -25.59
CA GLN A 625 -3.02 35.46 -25.88
C GLN A 625 -4.38 35.12 -25.26
N ALA A 626 -4.68 35.63 -24.06
CA ALA A 626 -5.98 35.44 -23.41
C ALA A 626 -7.14 36.14 -24.13
N GLU A 627 -6.88 37.32 -24.73
CA GLU A 627 -7.84 38.03 -25.59
C GLU A 627 -8.09 37.25 -26.90
N VAL A 628 -7.03 36.74 -27.54
CA VAL A 628 -7.13 35.91 -28.77
C VAL A 628 -7.88 34.59 -28.54
N LEU A 629 -7.81 34.04 -27.33
CA LEU A 629 -8.57 32.84 -26.93
C LEU A 629 -10.03 33.13 -26.52
N GLU A 630 -10.44 34.40 -26.46
CA GLU A 630 -11.75 34.86 -25.97
C GLU A 630 -12.21 34.21 -24.64
N LEU A 631 -11.31 34.08 -23.66
CA LEU A 631 -11.57 33.36 -22.40
C LEU A 631 -12.73 33.97 -21.61
N LYS A 632 -13.84 33.23 -21.48
CA LYS A 632 -15.05 33.61 -20.74
C LYS A 632 -15.43 32.58 -19.68
N ALA A 633 -16.23 32.99 -18.70
CA ALA A 633 -17.01 32.10 -17.83
C ALA A 633 -18.25 32.81 -17.26
N PRO A 634 -19.30 32.08 -16.88
CA PRO A 634 -20.38 32.63 -16.07
C PRO A 634 -19.87 32.97 -14.67
N VAL A 635 -20.13 34.19 -14.20
CA VAL A 635 -19.76 34.66 -12.85
C VAL A 635 -20.88 34.35 -11.84
N ALA A 636 -22.14 34.43 -12.28
CA ALA A 636 -23.30 34.02 -11.52
C ALA A 636 -23.64 32.56 -11.84
N GLY A 637 -23.91 31.75 -10.82
CA GLY A 637 -24.19 30.32 -10.95
C GLY A 637 -23.61 29.51 -9.80
N PRO A 638 -23.84 28.18 -9.77
CA PRO A 638 -23.08 27.27 -8.91
C PRO A 638 -21.59 27.38 -9.24
N ALA A 639 -20.72 27.26 -8.24
CA ALA A 639 -19.28 27.31 -8.47
C ALA A 639 -18.73 25.92 -8.82
N ARG A 640 -18.07 25.82 -9.96
CA ARG A 640 -17.26 24.66 -10.36
C ARG A 640 -15.78 25.02 -10.31
N GLY A 641 -14.92 24.05 -10.03
CA GLY A 641 -13.48 24.22 -10.05
C GLY A 641 -12.72 22.91 -10.02
N ALA A 642 -11.40 22.99 -9.90
CA ALA A 642 -10.52 21.84 -9.73
C ALA A 642 -9.64 22.02 -8.48
N ILE A 643 -9.34 20.93 -7.77
CA ILE A 643 -8.35 20.96 -6.70
C ILE A 643 -6.95 21.01 -7.30
N VAL A 644 -6.22 22.08 -7.00
CA VAL A 644 -4.78 22.19 -7.32
C VAL A 644 -3.99 21.26 -6.40
N GLU A 645 -4.24 21.37 -5.08
CA GLU A 645 -3.53 20.64 -4.04
C GLU A 645 -4.38 20.51 -2.76
N SER A 646 -4.13 19.48 -1.94
CA SER A 646 -4.82 19.25 -0.67
C SER A 646 -3.85 18.82 0.43
N SER A 647 -4.15 19.22 1.68
CA SER A 647 -3.30 19.00 2.85
C SER A 647 -4.13 18.84 4.14
N LEU A 648 -3.47 18.44 5.24
CA LEU A 648 -4.11 18.22 6.54
C LEU A 648 -3.39 18.99 7.65
N ASP A 649 -3.95 20.13 8.05
CA ASP A 649 -3.34 21.03 9.04
C ASP A 649 -3.79 20.75 10.49
N LYS A 650 -2.85 20.91 11.43
CA LYS A 650 -2.99 20.63 12.87
C LYS A 650 -3.70 21.76 13.62
N GLY A 651 -4.92 22.07 13.17
CA GLY A 651 -5.84 23.00 13.83
C GLY A 651 -6.96 23.47 12.89
N ARG A 652 -6.64 23.70 11.61
CA ARG A 652 -7.65 24.04 10.58
C ARG A 652 -8.45 22.81 10.12
N GLY A 653 -7.87 21.61 10.18
CA GLY A 653 -8.46 20.37 9.66
C GLY A 653 -8.04 20.12 8.21
N PRO A 654 -8.85 19.41 7.41
CA PRO A 654 -8.59 19.25 5.98
C PRO A 654 -8.65 20.58 5.24
N VAL A 655 -7.68 20.77 4.35
CA VAL A 655 -7.46 21.99 3.57
C VAL A 655 -7.36 21.61 2.09
N ALA A 656 -8.03 22.36 1.21
CA ALA A 656 -7.90 22.19 -0.23
C ALA A 656 -7.71 23.54 -0.92
N THR A 657 -6.71 23.66 -1.79
CA THR A 657 -6.53 24.79 -2.70
C THR A 657 -7.35 24.51 -3.95
N VAL A 658 -8.46 25.24 -4.10
CA VAL A 658 -9.40 25.11 -5.22
C VAL A 658 -9.16 26.25 -6.19
N LEU A 659 -9.01 25.95 -7.47
CA LEU A 659 -9.10 26.93 -8.54
C LEU A 659 -10.56 26.95 -9.04
N VAL A 660 -11.25 28.06 -8.87
CA VAL A 660 -12.61 28.26 -9.41
C VAL A 660 -12.50 28.42 -10.92
N GLN A 661 -13.34 27.72 -11.68
CA GLN A 661 -13.40 27.79 -13.14
C GLN A 661 -14.67 28.53 -13.63
N THR A 662 -15.82 28.26 -12.98
CA THR A 662 -17.10 28.91 -13.25
C THR A 662 -17.81 29.25 -11.94
N GLY A 663 -18.78 30.18 -12.01
CA GLY A 663 -19.55 30.66 -10.86
C GLY A 663 -18.73 31.45 -9.84
N THR A 664 -19.30 31.66 -8.66
CA THR A 664 -18.65 32.37 -7.55
C THR A 664 -18.78 31.55 -6.27
N LEU A 665 -17.68 30.98 -5.77
CA LEU A 665 -17.64 30.23 -4.52
C LEU A 665 -17.72 31.19 -3.33
N ARG A 666 -18.61 30.93 -2.36
CA ARG A 666 -18.84 31.78 -1.19
C ARG A 666 -18.63 31.05 0.12
N ARG A 667 -18.33 31.83 1.15
CA ARG A 667 -18.21 31.32 2.52
C ARG A 667 -19.58 30.87 3.04
N GLY A 668 -19.69 29.58 3.36
CA GLY A 668 -20.92 28.94 3.82
C GLY A 668 -21.60 28.07 2.78
N ASP A 669 -21.07 27.98 1.57
CA ASP A 669 -21.52 27.05 0.53
C ASP A 669 -21.20 25.59 0.91
N ILE A 670 -21.86 24.66 0.24
CA ILE A 670 -21.67 23.22 0.41
C ILE A 670 -21.01 22.70 -0.87
N ILE A 671 -19.87 22.04 -0.72
CA ILE A 671 -19.08 21.52 -1.84
C ILE A 671 -18.93 20.00 -1.73
N VAL A 672 -18.93 19.34 -2.89
CA VAL A 672 -18.54 17.94 -3.08
C VAL A 672 -17.33 17.88 -4.01
N SER A 673 -16.38 17.00 -3.72
CA SER A 673 -15.23 16.76 -4.59
C SER A 673 -14.65 15.36 -4.35
N GLY A 674 -14.48 14.61 -5.44
CA GLY A 674 -14.17 13.18 -5.36
C GLY A 674 -15.19 12.45 -4.47
N GLY A 675 -14.69 11.67 -3.51
CA GLY A 675 -15.49 10.99 -2.48
C GLY A 675 -15.62 11.77 -1.15
N GLU A 676 -15.24 13.04 -1.12
CA GLU A 676 -15.30 13.92 0.07
C GLU A 676 -16.35 15.03 -0.12
N TYR A 677 -16.92 15.51 0.98
CA TYR A 677 -17.90 16.60 0.97
C TYR A 677 -17.75 17.49 2.21
N GLY A 678 -18.30 18.70 2.16
CA GLY A 678 -18.29 19.56 3.34
C GLY A 678 -18.89 20.92 3.10
N ARG A 679 -18.87 21.73 4.17
CA ARG A 679 -19.37 23.10 4.14
C ARG A 679 -18.21 24.07 4.32
N VAL A 680 -18.11 25.07 3.45
CA VAL A 680 -17.05 26.08 3.47
C VAL A 680 -17.13 26.91 4.77
N ARG A 681 -16.26 26.60 5.74
CA ARG A 681 -16.22 27.26 7.07
C ARG A 681 -15.51 28.61 7.00
N ALA A 682 -14.45 28.66 6.21
CA ALA A 682 -13.64 29.83 5.90
C ALA A 682 -12.92 29.60 4.57
N MET A 683 -12.53 30.69 3.92
CA MET A 683 -11.71 30.71 2.72
C MET A 683 -10.56 31.70 2.93
N PHE A 684 -9.41 31.43 2.32
CA PHE A 684 -8.23 32.29 2.36
C PHE A 684 -7.61 32.43 0.98
N ASN A 685 -7.00 33.58 0.69
CA ASN A 685 -6.18 33.76 -0.51
C ASN A 685 -4.75 33.24 -0.30
N GLU A 686 -3.89 33.32 -1.33
CA GLU A 686 -2.47 32.93 -1.26
C GLU A 686 -1.68 33.67 -0.17
N ALA A 687 -2.07 34.90 0.17
CA ALA A 687 -1.45 35.68 1.24
C ALA A 687 -1.90 35.25 2.65
N GLY A 688 -2.82 34.29 2.76
CA GLY A 688 -3.38 33.83 4.03
C GLY A 688 -4.40 34.80 4.65
N ALA A 689 -4.85 35.83 3.92
CA ALA A 689 -5.91 36.72 4.34
C ALA A 689 -7.29 36.04 4.09
N PRO A 690 -8.27 36.21 4.99
CA PRO A 690 -9.59 35.62 4.82
C PRO A 690 -10.39 36.31 3.71
N VAL A 691 -11.08 35.54 2.88
CA VAL A 691 -11.96 36.04 1.81
C VAL A 691 -13.39 35.51 1.95
N GLU A 692 -14.38 36.28 1.52
CA GLU A 692 -15.80 35.91 1.65
C GLU A 692 -16.37 35.29 0.36
N SER A 693 -15.81 35.64 -0.79
CA SER A 693 -16.16 35.12 -2.12
C SER A 693 -14.94 35.02 -3.03
N ALA A 694 -14.87 34.01 -3.88
CA ALA A 694 -13.90 33.87 -4.98
C ALA A 694 -14.63 33.64 -6.30
N GLY A 695 -14.32 34.45 -7.32
CA GLY A 695 -14.89 34.34 -8.67
C GLY A 695 -14.05 33.46 -9.60
N PRO A 696 -14.43 33.35 -10.89
CA PRO A 696 -13.74 32.51 -11.88
C PRO A 696 -12.25 32.85 -12.00
N SER A 697 -11.44 31.81 -12.23
CA SER A 697 -9.98 31.84 -12.35
C SER A 697 -9.20 32.28 -11.10
N ILE A 698 -9.86 32.58 -9.97
CA ILE A 698 -9.17 32.93 -8.71
C ILE A 698 -8.90 31.65 -7.89
N PRO A 699 -7.64 31.39 -7.47
CA PRO A 699 -7.32 30.29 -6.57
C PRO A 699 -7.66 30.66 -5.11
N VAL A 700 -8.27 29.72 -4.38
CA VAL A 700 -8.73 29.94 -3.00
C VAL A 700 -8.50 28.71 -2.12
N GLN A 701 -7.96 28.92 -0.93
CA GLN A 701 -7.76 27.87 0.08
C GLN A 701 -9.03 27.70 0.92
N VAL A 702 -9.68 26.54 0.80
CA VAL A 702 -10.97 26.21 1.41
C VAL A 702 -10.77 25.33 2.65
N LEU A 703 -11.51 25.64 3.73
CA LEU A 703 -11.61 24.82 4.94
C LEU A 703 -13.04 24.27 5.14
N GLY A 704 -13.14 23.00 5.55
CA GLY A 704 -14.40 22.41 6.04
C GLY A 704 -14.88 21.14 5.34
N LEU A 705 -14.04 20.52 4.51
CA LEU A 705 -14.26 19.17 3.95
C LEU A 705 -14.15 18.09 5.05
N SER A 706 -14.76 16.93 4.79
CA SER A 706 -14.70 15.72 5.64
C SER A 706 -13.29 15.14 5.76
N GLY A 707 -12.54 15.14 4.65
CA GLY A 707 -11.18 14.62 4.53
C GLY A 707 -10.38 15.44 3.51
N ALA A 708 -9.15 15.01 3.24
CA ALA A 708 -8.33 15.60 2.17
C ALA A 708 -8.73 14.94 0.83
N PRO A 709 -9.37 15.66 -0.11
CA PRO A 709 -9.74 15.11 -1.42
C PRO A 709 -8.49 14.86 -2.28
N LYS A 710 -8.60 14.11 -3.38
CA LYS A 710 -7.45 13.91 -4.27
C LYS A 710 -7.15 15.19 -5.04
N ALA A 711 -5.87 15.44 -5.33
CA ALA A 711 -5.51 16.59 -6.15
C ALA A 711 -5.86 16.33 -7.62
N GLY A 712 -6.51 17.29 -8.27
CA GLY A 712 -7.08 17.15 -9.61
C GLY A 712 -8.50 16.56 -9.68
N ASP A 713 -9.16 16.28 -8.54
CA ASP A 713 -10.61 16.01 -8.53
C ASP A 713 -11.38 17.33 -8.80
N ASP A 714 -12.47 17.25 -9.58
CA ASP A 714 -13.43 18.36 -9.78
C ASP A 714 -14.14 18.71 -8.46
N VAL A 715 -14.40 20.00 -8.25
CA VAL A 715 -15.18 20.57 -7.14
C VAL A 715 -16.47 21.15 -7.68
N MET A 716 -17.60 20.86 -7.03
CA MET A 716 -18.90 21.41 -7.40
C MET A 716 -19.65 21.87 -6.15
N THR A 717 -20.25 23.06 -6.18
CA THR A 717 -21.21 23.49 -5.15
C THR A 717 -22.57 22.84 -5.36
N VAL A 718 -23.23 22.44 -4.28
CA VAL A 718 -24.60 21.87 -4.31
C VAL A 718 -25.49 22.55 -3.27
N SER A 719 -26.81 22.54 -3.51
CA SER A 719 -27.82 23.16 -2.64
C SER A 719 -27.86 22.55 -1.22
N ASP A 720 -27.70 21.23 -1.13
CA ASP A 720 -28.05 20.43 0.04
C ASP A 720 -26.91 19.50 0.48
N GLU A 721 -26.60 19.53 1.78
CA GLU A 721 -25.63 18.62 2.41
C GLU A 721 -26.02 17.14 2.27
N ARG A 722 -27.32 16.85 2.08
CA ARG A 722 -27.83 15.49 1.83
C ARG A 722 -27.43 14.99 0.45
N ARG A 723 -27.63 15.80 -0.59
CA ARG A 723 -27.19 15.54 -1.96
C ARG A 723 -25.66 15.39 -2.03
N ALA A 724 -24.93 16.31 -1.37
CA ALA A 724 -23.46 16.26 -1.26
C ALA A 724 -22.96 14.92 -0.69
N ARG A 725 -23.58 14.48 0.42
CA ARG A 725 -23.26 13.22 1.09
C ARG A 725 -23.57 12.00 0.21
N GLU A 726 -24.73 11.99 -0.43
CA GLU A 726 -25.18 10.88 -1.29
C GLU A 726 -24.23 10.65 -2.48
N VAL A 727 -23.82 11.73 -3.17
CA VAL A 727 -22.81 11.67 -4.24
C VAL A 727 -21.44 11.21 -3.71
N ALA A 728 -20.98 11.76 -2.59
CA ALA A 728 -19.68 11.41 -2.01
C ALA A 728 -19.63 9.94 -1.54
N GLU A 729 -20.70 9.44 -0.90
CA GLU A 729 -20.83 8.04 -0.50
C GLU A 729 -20.91 7.10 -1.71
N PHE A 730 -21.63 7.48 -2.77
CA PHE A 730 -21.69 6.74 -4.04
C PHE A 730 -20.32 6.65 -4.73
N ARG A 731 -19.63 7.79 -4.91
CA ARG A 731 -18.26 7.83 -5.49
C ARG A 731 -17.25 7.06 -4.63
N SER A 732 -17.35 7.15 -3.30
CA SER A 732 -16.52 6.38 -2.36
C SER A 732 -16.80 4.87 -2.44
N ALA A 733 -18.06 4.47 -2.64
CA ALA A 733 -18.42 3.07 -2.89
C ALA A 733 -17.89 2.56 -4.23
N ARG A 734 -18.10 3.30 -5.33
CA ARG A 734 -17.60 2.96 -6.68
C ARG A 734 -16.07 2.84 -6.69
N SER A 735 -15.35 3.82 -6.14
CA SER A 735 -13.88 3.78 -6.05
C SER A 735 -13.35 2.66 -5.14
N ARG A 736 -14.15 2.17 -4.18
CA ARG A 736 -13.78 1.03 -3.32
C ARG A 736 -14.06 -0.30 -4.01
N GLN A 737 -15.15 -0.40 -4.76
CA GLN A 737 -15.49 -1.60 -5.54
C GLN A 737 -14.44 -1.84 -6.63
N ASN A 738 -14.14 -0.82 -7.45
CA ASN A 738 -13.09 -0.91 -8.46
C ASN A 738 -11.76 -1.41 -7.88
N ARG A 739 -11.34 -0.90 -6.72
CA ARG A 739 -10.12 -1.33 -6.03
C ARG A 739 -10.17 -2.78 -5.52
N PHE A 740 -11.34 -3.29 -5.12
CA PHE A 740 -11.49 -4.70 -4.77
C PHE A 740 -11.43 -5.61 -6.01
N ASP A 741 -11.94 -5.16 -7.15
CA ASP A 741 -11.92 -5.96 -8.38
C ASP A 741 -10.53 -5.93 -9.06
N GLU A 742 -9.79 -4.81 -9.00
CA GLU A 742 -8.35 -4.75 -9.26
C GLU A 742 -7.57 -5.78 -8.43
N GLN A 743 -7.88 -5.90 -7.14
CA GLN A 743 -7.23 -6.86 -6.23
C GLN A 743 -7.64 -8.32 -6.49
N ARG A 744 -8.83 -8.56 -7.06
CA ARG A 744 -9.31 -9.90 -7.47
C ARG A 744 -8.71 -10.38 -8.79
N GLY A 745 -8.17 -9.48 -9.61
CA GLY A 745 -7.47 -9.83 -10.85
C GLY A 745 -6.18 -10.63 -10.65
N VAL A 746 -5.61 -10.64 -9.44
CA VAL A 746 -4.43 -11.44 -9.09
C VAL A 746 -4.89 -12.87 -8.76
N SER A 747 -4.70 -13.80 -9.69
CA SER A 747 -5.10 -15.20 -9.51
C SER A 747 -4.20 -15.95 -8.51
N LEU A 748 -4.72 -17.02 -7.91
CA LEU A 748 -3.93 -17.89 -7.04
C LEU A 748 -2.71 -18.49 -7.77
N ASP A 749 -2.82 -18.76 -9.08
CA ASP A 749 -1.70 -19.26 -9.88
C ASP A 749 -0.57 -18.22 -10.01
N GLN A 750 -0.90 -16.93 -10.12
CA GLN A 750 0.09 -15.84 -10.10
C GLN A 750 0.77 -15.69 -8.73
N LEU A 751 0.06 -16.00 -7.64
CA LEU A 751 0.65 -16.04 -6.30
C LEU A 751 1.56 -17.27 -6.14
N PHE A 752 1.17 -18.44 -6.68
CA PHE A 752 2.01 -19.64 -6.67
C PHE A 752 3.23 -19.56 -7.59
N SER A 753 3.19 -18.80 -8.69
CA SER A 753 4.39 -18.49 -9.47
C SER A 753 5.30 -17.49 -8.74
N GLN A 754 4.75 -16.41 -8.17
CA GLN A 754 5.51 -15.46 -7.33
C GLN A 754 6.08 -16.08 -6.05
N LEU A 755 5.61 -17.26 -5.62
CA LEU A 755 6.19 -18.04 -4.52
C LEU A 755 7.24 -19.08 -4.98
N LYS A 756 7.32 -19.36 -6.28
CA LYS A 756 8.34 -20.23 -6.89
C LYS A 756 9.56 -19.44 -7.36
N ASP A 757 9.36 -18.19 -7.77
CA ASP A 757 10.43 -17.22 -7.93
C ASP A 757 10.97 -16.89 -6.52
N GLY A 758 12.15 -17.45 -6.20
CA GLY A 758 12.60 -17.64 -4.81
C GLY A 758 12.74 -16.36 -3.98
N GLU A 759 12.38 -16.47 -2.69
CA GLU A 759 12.33 -15.43 -1.64
C GLU A 759 12.82 -14.02 -2.03
N GLN A 760 11.99 -13.30 -2.80
CA GLN A 760 12.20 -11.88 -3.07
C GLN A 760 12.20 -11.11 -1.74
N LYS A 761 13.33 -10.46 -1.42
CA LYS A 761 13.43 -9.64 -0.21
C LYS A 761 12.45 -8.48 -0.34
N SER A 762 11.46 -8.39 0.56
CA SER A 762 10.47 -7.32 0.53
C SER A 762 10.83 -6.21 1.50
N VAL A 763 10.77 -4.97 1.03
CA VAL A 763 11.00 -3.76 1.84
C VAL A 763 9.67 -3.06 2.02
N ASN A 764 9.11 -3.19 3.22
CA ASN A 764 7.85 -2.57 3.58
C ASN A 764 8.07 -1.10 3.97
N LEU A 765 7.31 -0.19 3.35
CA LEU A 765 7.39 1.26 3.58
C LEU A 765 6.02 1.80 4.01
N ILE A 766 6.02 2.71 4.96
CA ILE A 766 4.85 3.53 5.32
C ILE A 766 5.20 5.00 5.06
N LEU A 767 4.45 5.62 4.15
CA LEU A 767 4.74 6.95 3.62
C LEU A 767 3.72 7.98 4.13
N LYS A 768 4.21 9.08 4.69
CA LYS A 768 3.39 10.24 5.05
C LYS A 768 3.97 11.51 4.45
N ALA A 769 3.12 12.34 3.86
CA ALA A 769 3.48 13.63 3.26
C ALA A 769 2.59 14.74 3.82
N ASP A 770 3.05 15.98 3.69
CA ASP A 770 2.32 17.21 4.06
C ASP A 770 1.15 17.49 3.11
N VAL A 771 1.34 17.23 1.81
CA VAL A 771 0.34 17.41 0.76
C VAL A 771 0.11 16.12 -0.06
N GLN A 772 -1.06 16.03 -0.69
CA GLN A 772 -1.45 14.87 -1.53
C GLN A 772 -0.56 14.71 -2.77
N GLY A 773 -0.16 15.82 -3.42
CA GLY A 773 0.62 15.74 -4.67
C GLY A 773 2.01 15.12 -4.47
N SER A 774 2.71 15.49 -3.40
CA SER A 774 4.05 14.96 -3.10
C SER A 774 3.99 13.51 -2.64
N LEU A 775 2.88 13.07 -2.01
CA LEU A 775 2.61 11.66 -1.74
C LEU A 775 2.50 10.82 -3.03
N GLU A 776 1.83 11.35 -4.05
CA GLU A 776 1.67 10.70 -5.36
C GLU A 776 3.00 10.62 -6.12
N ALA A 777 3.76 11.73 -6.18
CA ALA A 777 5.07 11.79 -6.81
C ALA A 777 6.11 10.86 -6.15
N LEU A 778 6.10 10.79 -4.81
CA LEU A 778 6.91 9.84 -4.05
C LEU A 778 6.50 8.40 -4.32
N LYS A 779 5.20 8.08 -4.35
CA LYS A 779 4.71 6.73 -4.65
C LYS A 779 5.16 6.25 -6.03
N ASP A 780 4.98 7.07 -7.06
CA ASP A 780 5.40 6.75 -8.44
C ASP A 780 6.94 6.59 -8.54
N SER A 781 7.69 7.50 -7.91
CA SER A 781 9.16 7.43 -7.92
C SER A 781 9.72 6.22 -7.18
N LEU A 782 9.13 5.85 -6.06
CA LEU A 782 9.53 4.66 -5.29
C LEU A 782 9.18 3.36 -6.03
N LEU A 783 8.06 3.30 -6.74
CA LEU A 783 7.70 2.12 -7.56
C LEU A 783 8.70 1.90 -8.72
N LYS A 784 9.27 2.98 -9.28
CA LYS A 784 10.34 2.92 -10.31
C LYS A 784 11.70 2.42 -9.78
N LEU A 785 11.86 2.21 -8.47
CA LEU A 785 13.05 1.63 -7.85
C LEU A 785 12.89 0.13 -7.52
N ALA A 786 11.74 -0.47 -7.85
CA ALA A 786 11.55 -1.92 -7.67
C ALA A 786 12.41 -2.71 -8.66
N ASN A 787 12.96 -3.83 -8.20
CA ASN A 787 13.81 -4.72 -8.99
C ASN A 787 13.42 -6.17 -8.71
N ASP A 788 13.74 -7.10 -9.61
CA ASP A 788 13.34 -8.52 -9.50
C ASP A 788 13.88 -9.23 -8.25
N GLU A 789 14.98 -8.73 -7.68
CA GLU A 789 15.59 -9.21 -6.42
C GLU A 789 15.00 -8.60 -5.15
N VAL A 790 14.44 -7.37 -5.22
CA VAL A 790 13.95 -6.62 -4.05
C VAL A 790 12.64 -5.89 -4.34
N LYS A 791 11.57 -6.36 -3.67
CA LYS A 791 10.19 -5.90 -3.87
C LYS A 791 9.84 -4.76 -2.90
N LEU A 792 9.65 -3.55 -3.42
CA LEU A 792 9.19 -2.41 -2.64
C LEU A 792 7.67 -2.47 -2.42
N SER A 793 7.26 -2.49 -1.15
CA SER A 793 5.86 -2.64 -0.74
C SER A 793 5.41 -1.45 0.09
N ILE A 794 4.65 -0.52 -0.52
CA ILE A 794 4.08 0.62 0.22
C ILE A 794 2.81 0.14 0.94
N VAL A 795 2.94 -0.21 2.21
CA VAL A 795 1.87 -0.80 3.05
C VAL A 795 0.77 0.22 3.34
N ALA A 796 1.16 1.47 3.61
CA ALA A 796 0.23 2.57 3.80
C ALA A 796 0.83 3.88 3.28
N SER A 797 -0.01 4.71 2.67
CA SER A 797 0.30 6.05 2.18
C SER A 797 -0.80 7.02 2.60
N GLY A 798 -0.47 8.19 3.14
CA GLY A 798 -1.48 9.21 3.45
C GLY A 798 -0.94 10.60 3.75
N VAL A 799 -1.83 11.58 3.78
CA VAL A 799 -1.52 12.99 4.03
C VAL A 799 -1.61 13.31 5.53
N GLY A 800 -0.71 14.17 6.02
CA GLY A 800 -0.65 14.63 7.41
C GLY A 800 0.39 13.92 8.27
N GLY A 801 0.38 14.25 9.57
CA GLY A 801 1.34 13.72 10.56
C GLY A 801 1.28 12.21 10.75
N LEU A 802 2.41 11.61 11.17
CA LEU A 802 2.45 10.19 11.55
C LEU A 802 1.72 9.99 12.88
N THR A 803 0.73 9.10 12.87
CA THR A 803 -0.17 8.80 13.98
C THR A 803 0.23 7.53 14.74
N GLU A 804 -0.40 7.28 15.89
CA GLU A 804 -0.20 6.06 16.66
C GLU A 804 -0.64 4.80 15.88
N SER A 805 -1.65 4.91 15.01
CA SER A 805 -2.08 3.82 14.12
C SER A 805 -0.99 3.45 13.11
N ASP A 806 -0.32 4.45 12.54
CA ASP A 806 0.77 4.24 11.57
C ASP A 806 1.98 3.59 12.24
N ALA A 807 2.32 4.04 13.45
CA ALA A 807 3.39 3.45 14.25
C ALA A 807 3.09 1.98 14.62
N ASN A 808 1.84 1.65 14.98
CA ASN A 808 1.47 0.25 15.25
C ASN A 808 1.42 -0.62 13.99
N LEU A 809 1.00 -0.07 12.84
CA LEU A 809 1.05 -0.77 11.56
C LEU A 809 2.50 -1.09 11.14
N ALA A 810 3.44 -0.17 11.38
CA ALA A 810 4.87 -0.39 11.15
C ALA A 810 5.42 -1.59 11.94
N VAL A 811 5.00 -1.76 13.20
CA VAL A 811 5.38 -2.92 14.03
C VAL A 811 4.90 -4.23 13.42
N THR A 812 3.63 -4.28 12.99
CA THR A 812 3.02 -5.51 12.46
C THR A 812 3.55 -5.88 11.07
N SER A 813 4.05 -4.91 10.30
CA SER A 813 4.55 -5.10 8.93
C SER A 813 6.07 -4.99 8.80
N SER A 814 6.80 -4.79 9.90
CA SER A 814 8.24 -4.47 9.91
C SER A 814 8.62 -3.36 8.93
N ALA A 815 7.79 -2.30 8.85
CA ALA A 815 7.88 -1.27 7.83
C ALA A 815 8.65 -0.02 8.31
N ILE A 816 9.45 0.56 7.42
CA ILE A 816 10.18 1.82 7.67
C ILE A 816 9.18 2.99 7.58
N LEU A 817 9.20 3.89 8.57
CA LEU A 817 8.36 5.08 8.61
C LEU A 817 9.07 6.25 7.93
N LEU A 818 8.52 6.71 6.81
CA LEU A 818 9.03 7.82 6.00
C LEU A 818 8.10 9.03 6.11
N GLY A 819 8.57 10.12 6.71
CA GLY A 819 7.85 11.40 6.80
C GLY A 819 8.46 12.49 5.91
N PHE A 820 7.78 12.84 4.83
CA PHE A 820 8.12 13.99 3.98
C PHE A 820 7.43 15.26 4.51
N ASN A 821 8.21 16.26 4.93
CA ASN A 821 7.81 17.51 5.61
C ASN A 821 6.96 17.39 6.90
N VAL A 822 6.42 16.21 7.20
CA VAL A 822 5.56 15.96 8.37
C VAL A 822 6.35 15.50 9.59
N ARG A 823 5.75 15.68 10.78
CA ARG A 823 6.30 15.23 12.07
C ARG A 823 5.34 14.27 12.77
N ALA A 824 5.89 13.24 13.41
CA ALA A 824 5.14 12.28 14.22
C ALA A 824 4.58 12.92 15.49
N ASP A 825 3.36 12.54 15.84
CA ASP A 825 2.67 13.02 17.03
C ASP A 825 3.28 12.49 18.34
N ALA A 826 2.98 13.15 19.46
CA ALA A 826 3.53 12.81 20.77
C ALA A 826 3.12 11.40 21.27
N ALA A 827 2.05 10.81 20.73
CA ALA A 827 1.67 9.43 20.97
C ALA A 827 2.48 8.48 20.08
N ALA A 828 2.48 8.71 18.76
CA ALA A 828 3.23 7.94 17.77
C ALA A 828 4.71 7.82 18.12
N ARG A 829 5.34 8.93 18.52
CA ARG A 829 6.77 8.97 18.85
C ARG A 829 7.13 8.09 20.06
N ARG A 830 6.26 7.98 21.06
CA ARG A 830 6.47 7.07 22.20
C ARG A 830 6.46 5.62 21.76
N VAL A 831 5.52 5.23 20.89
CA VAL A 831 5.46 3.86 20.34
C VAL A 831 6.69 3.55 19.48
N ILE A 832 7.21 4.54 18.75
CA ILE A 832 8.43 4.45 17.94
C ILE A 832 9.68 4.30 18.83
N GLU A 833 9.80 5.11 19.88
CA GLU A 833 10.89 5.03 20.87
C GLU A 833 10.84 3.74 21.71
N GLU A 834 9.64 3.29 22.13
CA GLU A 834 9.43 2.09 22.97
C GLU A 834 9.68 0.78 22.20
N LYS A 835 9.41 0.76 20.89
CA LYS A 835 9.53 -0.43 20.04
C LYS A 835 10.74 -0.41 19.08
N GLY A 836 11.55 0.65 19.09
CA GLY A 836 12.75 0.77 18.27
C GLY A 836 12.49 0.85 16.76
N LEU A 837 11.45 1.57 16.33
CA LEU A 837 11.06 1.66 14.92
C LEU A 837 11.92 2.68 14.14
N ASP A 838 12.35 2.30 12.94
CA ASP A 838 13.03 3.20 12.01
C ASP A 838 12.09 4.30 11.50
N LEU A 839 12.31 5.52 12.00
CA LEU A 839 11.61 6.74 11.59
C LEU A 839 12.59 7.73 10.96
N ARG A 840 12.40 8.04 9.67
CA ARG A 840 13.18 9.06 8.95
C ARG A 840 12.30 10.22 8.50
N TYR A 841 12.86 11.42 8.57
CA TYR A 841 12.22 12.66 8.14
C TYR A 841 13.03 13.32 7.04
N TYR A 842 12.35 13.80 6.00
CA TYR A 842 12.99 14.49 4.87
C TYR A 842 12.22 15.75 4.52
N SER A 843 12.91 16.74 3.94
CA SER A 843 12.30 17.94 3.35
C SER A 843 12.73 18.17 1.90
N ILE A 844 13.51 17.26 1.33
CA ILE A 844 13.93 17.24 -0.07
C ILE A 844 13.64 15.85 -0.62
N ILE A 845 12.90 15.78 -1.74
CA ILE A 845 12.44 14.50 -2.32
C ILE A 845 13.59 13.56 -2.70
N TYR A 846 14.71 14.13 -3.16
CA TYR A 846 15.93 13.39 -3.52
C TYR A 846 16.55 12.65 -2.33
N GLU A 847 16.65 13.28 -1.15
CA GLU A 847 17.26 12.68 0.04
C GLU A 847 16.51 11.41 0.47
N LEU A 848 15.18 11.43 0.38
CA LEU A 848 14.30 10.29 0.65
C LEU A 848 14.53 9.16 -0.36
N ILE A 849 14.52 9.50 -1.66
CA ILE A 849 14.75 8.56 -2.75
C ILE A 849 16.12 7.89 -2.64
N ASP A 850 17.18 8.66 -2.38
CA ASP A 850 18.54 8.16 -2.26
C ASP A 850 18.74 7.30 -1.01
N ASP A 851 18.14 7.65 0.14
CA ASP A 851 18.22 6.81 1.34
C ASP A 851 17.45 5.49 1.20
N VAL A 852 16.31 5.49 0.48
CA VAL A 852 15.63 4.24 0.12
C VAL A 852 16.49 3.44 -0.88
N LYS A 853 17.12 4.09 -1.88
CA LYS A 853 18.03 3.43 -2.83
C LYS A 853 19.24 2.79 -2.13
N LYS A 854 19.80 3.46 -1.11
CA LYS A 854 20.86 2.90 -0.23
C LYS A 854 20.34 1.71 0.58
N ALA A 855 19.14 1.80 1.15
CA ALA A 855 18.54 0.71 1.93
C ALA A 855 18.30 -0.55 1.08
N ILE A 856 17.82 -0.38 -0.17
CA ILE A 856 17.70 -1.49 -1.14
C ILE A 856 19.08 -2.05 -1.49
N SER A 857 20.06 -1.18 -1.80
CA SER A 857 21.42 -1.60 -2.17
C SER A 857 22.12 -2.39 -1.05
N GLY A 858 21.86 -2.04 0.22
CA GLY A 858 22.35 -2.80 1.38
C GLY A 858 21.66 -4.15 1.61
N LEU A 859 20.54 -4.42 0.93
CA LEU A 859 19.83 -5.70 0.95
C LEU A 859 20.13 -6.58 -0.29
N LEU A 860 20.71 -6.00 -1.36
CA LEU A 860 21.20 -6.78 -2.50
C LEU A 860 22.34 -7.70 -2.06
N SER A 861 22.36 -8.92 -2.63
CA SER A 861 23.49 -9.82 -2.43
C SER A 861 24.73 -9.26 -3.13
N PRO A 862 25.94 -9.31 -2.51
CA PRO A 862 27.16 -8.85 -3.16
C PRO A 862 27.47 -9.69 -4.39
N ILE A 863 28.03 -9.04 -5.42
CA ILE A 863 28.53 -9.75 -6.60
C ILE A 863 29.85 -10.41 -6.20
N VAL A 864 29.87 -11.75 -6.19
CA VAL A 864 31.09 -12.53 -5.99
C VAL A 864 31.85 -12.57 -7.32
N THR A 865 32.96 -11.84 -7.41
CA THR A 865 33.93 -12.01 -8.49
C THR A 865 35.02 -13.01 -8.09
N GLU A 866 35.47 -13.83 -9.03
CA GLU A 866 36.57 -14.78 -8.82
C GLU A 866 37.83 -14.24 -9.53
N ASP A 867 38.71 -13.63 -8.76
CA ASP A 867 39.96 -13.03 -9.24
C ASP A 867 41.09 -14.07 -9.17
N ILE A 868 41.75 -14.39 -10.30
CA ILE A 868 42.81 -15.41 -10.35
C ILE A 868 44.11 -14.88 -9.73
N ILE A 869 44.62 -15.54 -8.69
CA ILE A 869 45.83 -15.16 -7.95
C ILE A 869 47.10 -15.75 -8.58
N GLY A 870 47.00 -16.96 -9.14
CA GLY A 870 48.14 -17.65 -9.76
C GLY A 870 47.82 -19.04 -10.29
N LEU A 871 48.75 -19.57 -11.09
CA LEU A 871 48.62 -20.84 -11.78
C LEU A 871 49.88 -21.69 -11.57
N ALA A 872 49.69 -22.97 -11.24
CA ALA A 872 50.73 -23.99 -11.18
C ALA A 872 50.54 -25.03 -12.28
N GLN A 873 51.64 -25.56 -12.81
CA GLN A 873 51.61 -26.77 -13.63
C GLN A 873 52.22 -27.94 -12.85
N VAL A 874 51.51 -29.07 -12.82
CA VAL A 874 51.96 -30.32 -12.21
C VAL A 874 53.04 -30.96 -13.11
N ARG A 875 54.21 -31.22 -12.54
CA ARG A 875 55.32 -31.92 -13.22
C ARG A 875 55.37 -33.41 -12.89
N ASP A 876 55.18 -33.75 -11.62
CA ASP A 876 55.26 -35.12 -11.11
C ASP A 876 54.33 -35.28 -9.88
N VAL A 877 54.01 -36.50 -9.46
CA VAL A 877 53.02 -36.77 -8.40
C VAL A 877 53.55 -37.81 -7.41
N PHE A 878 53.80 -37.35 -6.18
CA PHE A 878 54.34 -38.14 -5.08
C PHE A 878 53.22 -38.66 -4.17
N ARG A 879 53.41 -39.83 -3.54
CA ARG A 879 52.47 -40.34 -2.52
C ARG A 879 53.03 -40.13 -1.12
N SER A 880 52.21 -39.52 -0.25
CA SER A 880 52.47 -39.35 1.17
C SER A 880 51.49 -40.17 2.00
N SER A 881 51.99 -40.85 3.03
CA SER A 881 51.16 -41.59 4.00
C SER A 881 50.26 -40.70 4.86
N LYS A 882 50.48 -39.38 4.86
CA LYS A 882 49.71 -38.41 5.66
C LYS A 882 48.76 -37.53 4.84
N TYR A 883 49.10 -37.25 3.58
CA TYR A 883 48.44 -36.24 2.74
C TYR A 883 48.00 -36.75 1.36
N GLY A 884 47.97 -38.08 1.15
CA GLY A 884 47.53 -38.67 -0.13
C GLY A 884 48.49 -38.36 -1.30
N ALA A 885 47.93 -37.96 -2.42
CA ALA A 885 48.69 -37.47 -3.58
C ALA A 885 49.19 -36.03 -3.36
N ILE A 886 50.50 -35.84 -3.42
CA ILE A 886 51.16 -34.52 -3.42
C ILE A 886 51.69 -34.25 -4.83
N ALA A 887 51.12 -33.27 -5.50
CA ALA A 887 51.58 -32.78 -6.79
C ALA A 887 52.87 -31.97 -6.63
N GLY A 888 53.93 -32.36 -7.32
CA GLY A 888 55.12 -31.54 -7.50
C GLY A 888 54.87 -30.53 -8.62
N CYS A 889 54.63 -29.28 -8.26
CA CYS A 889 54.23 -28.22 -9.18
C CYS A 889 55.31 -27.16 -9.37
N LEU A 890 55.35 -26.57 -10.56
CA LEU A 890 56.02 -25.28 -10.80
C LEU A 890 54.95 -24.19 -10.89
N VAL A 891 55.08 -23.11 -10.11
CA VAL A 891 54.21 -21.93 -10.27
C VAL A 891 54.62 -21.20 -11.56
N THR A 892 53.74 -21.15 -12.56
CA THR A 892 54.02 -20.48 -13.83
C THR A 892 53.77 -18.98 -13.72
N GLU A 893 52.63 -18.59 -13.13
CA GLU A 893 52.17 -17.21 -13.04
C GLU A 893 51.58 -16.88 -11.66
N GLY A 894 51.68 -15.62 -11.26
CA GLY A 894 51.10 -15.13 -10.01
C GLY A 894 51.71 -15.71 -8.73
N ALA A 895 50.87 -15.99 -7.75
CA ALA A 895 51.27 -16.62 -6.47
C ALA A 895 50.20 -17.58 -5.93
N ILE A 896 50.65 -18.65 -5.30
CA ILE A 896 49.81 -19.69 -4.67
C ILE A 896 49.79 -19.45 -3.17
N ARG A 897 48.62 -19.13 -2.62
CA ARG A 897 48.38 -18.98 -1.17
C ARG A 897 47.72 -20.24 -0.62
N ARG A 898 48.16 -20.71 0.54
CA ARG A 898 47.67 -21.95 1.17
C ARG A 898 46.16 -21.96 1.47
N ASN A 899 45.56 -20.81 1.76
CA ASN A 899 44.17 -20.75 2.23
C ASN A 899 43.14 -20.43 1.13
N SER A 900 43.58 -20.22 -0.12
CA SER A 900 42.71 -19.88 -1.24
C SER A 900 42.04 -21.13 -1.84
N PRO A 901 40.81 -21.02 -2.38
CA PRO A 901 40.21 -22.08 -3.17
C PRO A 901 40.97 -22.31 -4.49
N ILE A 902 40.85 -23.51 -5.02
CA ILE A 902 41.58 -23.96 -6.21
C ILE A 902 40.70 -24.74 -7.19
N ARG A 903 41.05 -24.67 -8.47
CA ARG A 903 40.57 -25.49 -9.57
C ARG A 903 41.70 -26.36 -10.09
N VAL A 904 41.43 -27.64 -10.32
CA VAL A 904 42.33 -28.54 -11.06
C VAL A 904 41.78 -28.69 -12.47
N LEU A 905 42.57 -28.27 -13.46
CA LEU A 905 42.23 -28.29 -14.88
C LEU A 905 43.10 -29.31 -15.63
N ARG A 906 42.48 -30.07 -16.52
CA ARG A 906 43.15 -30.98 -17.46
C ARG A 906 42.69 -30.62 -18.87
N ASN A 907 43.61 -30.23 -19.75
CA ASN A 907 43.30 -29.71 -21.10
C ASN A 907 42.27 -28.55 -21.07
N ASN A 908 42.43 -27.61 -20.14
CA ASN A 908 41.54 -26.47 -19.89
C ASN A 908 40.10 -26.82 -19.44
N VAL A 909 39.83 -28.07 -19.07
CA VAL A 909 38.55 -28.50 -18.46
C VAL A 909 38.75 -28.66 -16.95
N VAL A 910 37.92 -27.98 -16.15
CA VAL A 910 37.89 -28.15 -14.68
C VAL A 910 37.43 -29.56 -14.34
N ILE A 911 38.30 -30.34 -13.69
CA ILE A 911 37.98 -31.69 -13.17
C ILE A 911 37.55 -31.62 -11.70
N TYR A 912 38.15 -30.72 -10.92
CA TYR A 912 37.90 -30.63 -9.49
C TYR A 912 37.97 -29.19 -8.99
N GLU A 913 37.04 -28.81 -8.11
CA GLU A 913 37.11 -27.60 -7.29
C GLU A 913 37.30 -27.98 -5.82
N GLY A 914 38.17 -27.26 -5.10
CA GLY A 914 38.44 -27.57 -3.70
C GLY A 914 39.35 -26.58 -3.01
N VAL A 915 40.07 -27.04 -1.99
CA VAL A 915 40.99 -26.23 -1.18
C VAL A 915 42.29 -27.02 -0.96
N LEU A 916 43.41 -26.29 -0.88
CA LEU A 916 44.73 -26.85 -0.56
C LEU A 916 44.74 -27.40 0.88
N GLU A 917 45.25 -28.62 1.07
CA GLU A 917 45.46 -29.22 2.39
C GLU A 917 46.86 -28.86 2.93
N SER A 918 47.86 -28.91 2.06
CA SER A 918 49.24 -28.51 2.35
C SER A 918 49.89 -27.82 1.15
N LEU A 919 50.73 -26.84 1.45
CA LEU A 919 51.57 -26.11 0.50
C LEU A 919 52.98 -26.10 1.06
N ARG A 920 53.90 -26.80 0.40
CA ARG A 920 55.24 -27.08 0.91
C ARG A 920 56.32 -26.72 -0.08
N ARG A 921 57.45 -26.24 0.42
CA ARG A 921 58.69 -26.08 -0.35
C ARG A 921 59.75 -26.97 0.27
N LEU A 922 60.17 -27.99 -0.47
CA LEU A 922 61.09 -29.05 -0.02
C LEU A 922 60.58 -29.78 1.26
N LYS A 923 60.92 -29.28 2.45
CA LYS A 923 60.51 -29.85 3.75
C LYS A 923 59.58 -28.94 4.56
N ASP A 924 59.53 -27.65 4.21
CA ASP A 924 58.90 -26.62 5.01
C ASP A 924 57.47 -26.34 4.53
N ASP A 925 56.51 -26.17 5.44
CA ASP A 925 55.18 -25.61 5.11
C ASP A 925 55.32 -24.10 4.87
N VAL A 926 54.81 -23.59 3.75
CA VAL A 926 54.92 -22.18 3.35
C VAL A 926 53.52 -21.61 3.10
N GLY A 927 53.28 -20.37 3.55
CA GLY A 927 51.97 -19.70 3.39
C GLY A 927 51.69 -19.22 1.96
N GLU A 928 52.72 -18.80 1.23
CA GLU A 928 52.66 -18.30 -0.15
C GLU A 928 53.88 -18.77 -0.96
N VAL A 929 53.68 -19.19 -2.20
CA VAL A 929 54.75 -19.50 -3.18
C VAL A 929 54.55 -18.65 -4.43
N LYS A 930 55.62 -18.02 -4.92
CA LYS A 930 55.60 -17.10 -6.07
C LYS A 930 56.00 -17.79 -7.38
N ALA A 931 55.60 -17.21 -8.51
CA ALA A 931 55.99 -17.64 -9.86
C ALA A 931 57.49 -17.96 -9.99
N GLY A 932 57.81 -18.99 -10.78
CA GLY A 932 59.17 -19.49 -11.01
C GLY A 932 59.74 -20.40 -9.90
N ILE A 933 58.98 -20.69 -8.84
CA ILE A 933 59.41 -21.54 -7.72
C ILE A 933 58.65 -22.88 -7.76
N GLU A 934 59.37 -23.98 -7.47
CA GLU A 934 58.77 -25.30 -7.33
C GLU A 934 58.23 -25.54 -5.91
N CYS A 935 57.04 -26.15 -5.82
CA CYS A 935 56.34 -26.45 -4.57
C CYS A 935 55.54 -27.77 -4.64
N GLY A 936 55.48 -28.47 -3.51
CA GLY A 936 54.57 -29.59 -3.31
C GLY A 936 53.19 -29.08 -2.87
N ILE A 937 52.15 -29.48 -3.61
CA ILE A 937 50.74 -29.15 -3.36
C ILE A 937 49.98 -30.44 -3.02
N GLY A 938 49.39 -30.51 -1.83
CA GLY A 938 48.41 -31.54 -1.48
C GLY A 938 47.00 -30.98 -1.60
N VAL A 939 46.15 -31.60 -2.43
CA VAL A 939 44.75 -31.18 -2.65
C VAL A 939 43.84 -31.97 -1.71
N LYS A 940 43.01 -31.27 -0.92
CA LYS A 940 42.12 -31.93 0.04
C LYS A 940 41.12 -32.84 -0.67
N ASN A 941 40.96 -34.07 -0.19
CA ASN A 941 40.01 -35.07 -0.70
C ASN A 941 40.17 -35.50 -2.18
N TYR A 942 41.25 -35.12 -2.88
CA TYR A 942 41.45 -35.45 -4.29
C TYR A 942 42.77 -36.19 -4.54
N ASN A 943 42.72 -37.33 -5.24
CA ASN A 943 43.86 -38.25 -5.39
C ASN A 943 44.20 -38.63 -6.86
N ASP A 944 43.47 -38.12 -7.86
CA ASP A 944 43.74 -38.35 -9.30
C ASP A 944 44.43 -37.14 -9.95
N VAL A 945 45.40 -36.52 -9.27
CA VAL A 945 46.26 -35.52 -9.92
C VAL A 945 47.23 -36.26 -10.85
N GLN A 946 47.42 -35.74 -12.07
CA GLN A 946 48.27 -36.35 -13.10
C GLN A 946 49.33 -35.35 -13.62
N PRO A 947 50.51 -35.82 -14.06
CA PRO A 947 51.51 -34.96 -14.69
C PRO A 947 50.93 -34.21 -15.90
N GLY A 948 51.16 -32.90 -15.97
CA GLY A 948 50.62 -32.02 -17.00
C GLY A 948 49.32 -31.28 -16.62
N ASP A 949 48.64 -31.67 -15.55
CA ASP A 949 47.50 -30.92 -15.00
C ASP A 949 47.91 -29.48 -14.60
N GLN A 950 46.95 -28.57 -14.62
CA GLN A 950 47.10 -27.20 -14.13
C GLN A 950 46.28 -27.01 -12.84
N ILE A 951 46.84 -26.29 -11.87
CA ILE A 951 46.17 -25.91 -10.63
C ILE A 951 46.06 -24.39 -10.63
N GLU A 952 44.85 -23.90 -10.85
CA GLU A 952 44.49 -22.48 -10.80
C GLU A 952 44.04 -22.12 -9.38
N VAL A 953 44.53 -21.00 -8.85
CA VAL A 953 44.23 -20.52 -7.50
C VAL A 953 43.54 -19.17 -7.63
N PHE A 954 42.34 -19.05 -7.08
CA PHE A 954 41.50 -17.85 -7.19
C PHE A 954 41.09 -17.31 -5.82
N GLU A 955 40.74 -16.02 -5.76
CA GLU A 955 40.19 -15.36 -4.59
C GLU A 955 38.74 -14.96 -4.89
N ARG A 956 37.81 -15.28 -3.99
CA ARG A 956 36.43 -14.78 -4.07
C ARG A 956 36.37 -13.39 -3.47
N THR A 957 36.29 -12.37 -4.33
CA THR A 957 36.16 -10.98 -3.93
C THR A 957 34.69 -10.58 -3.96
N GLU A 958 34.11 -10.33 -2.80
CA GLU A 958 32.74 -9.82 -2.67
C GLU A 958 32.72 -8.32 -2.93
N ARG A 959 31.99 -7.90 -3.97
CA ARG A 959 31.77 -6.48 -4.27
C ARG A 959 30.32 -6.12 -4.00
N ALA A 960 30.08 -5.18 -3.08
CA ALA A 960 28.76 -4.67 -2.79
C ALA A 960 28.12 -4.08 -4.07
N ARG A 961 26.90 -4.49 -4.38
CA ARG A 961 26.16 -4.05 -5.57
C ARG A 961 25.49 -2.70 -5.28
N VAL A 962 25.52 -1.81 -6.27
CA VAL A 962 24.91 -0.48 -6.20
C VAL A 962 23.91 -0.36 -7.34
N LEU A 963 22.75 0.24 -7.05
CA LEU A 963 21.69 0.58 -8.01
C LEU A 963 21.94 1.93 -8.70
#